data_AF-A0AAD6YXX3-F1
#
_entry.id   AF-A0AAD6YXX3-F1
#
_cell.length_a   1.000
_cell.length_b   1.000
_cell.length_c   1.000
_cell.angle_alpha   90.00
_cell.angle_beta   90.00
_cell.angle_gamma   90.00
#
_symmetry.space_group_name_H-M   'P 1'
#
loop_
_entity.id
_entity.type
_entity.pdbx_description
1 polymer ?
#
loop_
_entity_poly.entity_id
_entity_poly.type
_entity_poly.pdbx_seq_one_letter_code
_entity_poly.pdbx_strand_id
1 'polypeptide(L)'
;DDAGWTFFPDGFFERTFTFNFYKLHKNLRVHWPTQTLGAKRNPGSQDATDPKAGKLTERKCLGTMKCDTCRALTRPQTTPQMRRKQLAAGCYCGGELRLVPCEGHVVSKIYTFRHGVHYVNGGFHLHEKPTHLIALDAEEDRALEERVKENPKAGPSQLLFGDRSVTKISPLLFNKDRLAYERTRILKPTRVFKDNHFLEQISAFEHRHPNFAPRIYIEGKVTVIVLQSPFMRRVLLKDTVEDDAVNGIVSDASHGFFKQRNELLMVSSVFEPKNLQCWVPAMMSYFNGSTVDHYRIHFFHLLRSIAEECDDTDETTHIVSDDMFASVVDFSDTQRKAFIEAFIDFWMDRAGPARSPQQLEKAAISLLRGCEQHFRSQVTRVKKIGGVVAPGLEIIFENYATSLLRCDNIEDFTRIAAQLIEDFPMAKDWMEWWMRPAHATMLFKSVRTMPEELWKSIPSTTNPAESMHMRMNTAVGRDHALFDGMKKLSRMCLMFWRLTRGTDLIIDGIPNHYGKERQRHKTRMNTYGHSKLSRAPFNTRGSRARKKVSDGRPPDTKKELLGRRPSKATTRKKLLAPQKVSLRARFTPLPENCPLSWLLSIMELHIEQAGLPAFEKGGCIALRDARNEIRRKLRDGPGSQVKDMVAFGTPFGWLNDILLLRHLTPTAQTKSAMEDCISYFCTFGVNVRDCMGDPDSEEHSARHWTVGLPYWRQHLTLNEQMHDNSDGDIRVWFQNYMNPRIPAKTRHCLRGNPDGVALYKGNCSSFEVILSIPIILIIETGDSDILDWSIPGTMLPIPGHSRDGVQYSIAAHVYTNGSHFITRYISPSKHIFDYDGRKHDGHAIRIRAKTLKGKLTGMSHSLDLPPDYRLHALVYHLDGGADAQRKFTTAR
;
A
#
# COMPACT_ATOMS: atom_id res chain seq x y z
N ASP A 1 25.89 17.51 -38.40
CA ASP A 1 25.92 18.92 -37.94
C ASP A 1 25.44 19.06 -36.51
N ASP A 2 26.34 18.82 -35.55
CA ASP A 2 26.10 19.05 -34.11
C ASP A 2 26.28 20.53 -33.73
N ALA A 3 25.87 21.45 -34.62
CA ALA A 3 25.87 22.88 -34.33
C ALA A 3 24.78 23.18 -33.29
N GLY A 4 25.19 23.84 -32.19
CA GLY A 4 24.49 23.96 -30.91
C GLY A 4 22.98 24.20 -31.00
N TRP A 5 22.22 23.43 -30.22
CA TRP A 5 20.78 23.61 -30.07
C TRP A 5 20.50 24.94 -29.35
N THR A 6 19.95 25.91 -30.08
CA THR A 6 19.46 27.14 -29.49
C THR A 6 18.09 26.86 -28.87
N PHE A 7 17.93 27.10 -27.57
CA PHE A 7 16.65 26.87 -26.87
C PHE A 7 15.50 27.75 -27.40
N PHE A 8 15.78 28.68 -28.31
CA PHE A 8 14.82 29.46 -29.10
C PHE A 8 14.94 29.11 -30.59
N PRO A 9 14.44 27.94 -31.02
CA PRO A 9 14.38 27.63 -32.45
C PRO A 9 13.48 28.64 -33.14
N ASP A 10 13.95 29.24 -34.22
CA ASP A 10 13.23 30.27 -34.96
C ASP A 10 13.56 30.16 -36.46
N GLY A 11 12.56 30.41 -37.30
CA GLY A 11 12.65 30.23 -38.76
C GLY A 11 12.39 28.80 -39.25
N PHE A 12 12.37 28.64 -40.57
CA PHE A 12 12.12 27.35 -41.22
C PHE A 12 13.41 26.55 -41.32
N PHE A 13 13.49 25.44 -40.58
CA PHE A 13 14.61 24.52 -40.70
C PHE A 13 14.20 23.10 -40.28
N GLU A 14 14.91 22.11 -40.81
CA GLU A 14 14.86 20.73 -40.33
C GLU A 14 16.26 20.23 -40.00
N ARG A 15 16.40 19.48 -38.91
CA ARG A 15 17.68 18.92 -38.45
C ARG A 15 17.50 17.55 -37.82
N THR A 16 18.42 16.64 -38.09
CA THR A 16 18.47 15.32 -37.47
C THR A 16 19.53 15.30 -36.39
N PHE A 17 19.13 14.86 -35.19
CA PHE A 17 19.99 14.75 -34.02
C PHE A 17 20.13 13.29 -33.59
N THR A 18 21.33 12.93 -33.14
CA THR A 18 21.54 11.63 -32.51
C THR A 18 20.76 11.53 -31.19
N PHE A 19 20.46 10.32 -30.73
CA PHE A 19 19.85 10.13 -29.40
C PHE A 19 20.71 10.67 -28.26
N ASN A 20 22.04 10.64 -28.44
CA ASN A 20 22.96 11.20 -27.45
C ASN A 20 22.81 12.71 -27.36
N PHE A 21 22.85 13.42 -28.50
CA PHE A 21 22.61 14.85 -28.56
C PHE A 21 21.22 15.24 -28.04
N TYR A 22 20.18 14.49 -28.45
CA TYR A 22 18.81 14.70 -27.99
C TYR A 22 18.71 14.64 -26.44
N LYS A 23 19.36 13.66 -25.81
CA LYS A 23 19.38 13.53 -24.34
C LYS A 23 20.23 14.61 -23.67
N LEU A 24 21.42 14.90 -24.21
CA LEU A 24 22.35 15.91 -23.70
C LEU A 24 21.68 17.29 -23.65
N HIS A 25 20.92 17.65 -24.70
CA HIS A 25 20.21 18.92 -24.81
C HIS A 25 18.76 18.86 -24.26
N LYS A 26 18.56 18.09 -23.17
CA LYS A 26 17.31 18.03 -22.39
C LYS A 26 16.07 17.70 -23.23
N ASN A 27 16.20 16.77 -24.18
CA ASN A 27 15.16 16.34 -25.13
C ASN A 27 14.70 17.46 -26.08
N LEU A 28 15.66 18.25 -26.59
CA LEU A 28 15.43 19.43 -27.43
C LEU A 28 14.37 20.34 -26.80
N ARG A 29 14.64 20.73 -25.54
CA ARG A 29 13.76 21.61 -24.78
C ARG A 29 13.76 22.99 -25.44
N VAL A 30 12.59 23.62 -25.49
CA VAL A 30 12.42 24.96 -26.08
C VAL A 30 11.93 25.96 -25.03
N HIS A 31 12.52 27.14 -25.01
CA HIS A 31 12.09 28.27 -24.18
C HIS A 31 10.83 28.94 -24.72
N TRP A 32 10.46 28.74 -25.99
CA TRP A 32 9.14 29.13 -26.45
C TRP A 32 8.03 28.39 -25.68
N PRO A 33 6.97 29.09 -25.24
CA PRO A 33 5.83 28.46 -24.56
C PRO A 33 5.04 27.68 -25.58
N THR A 34 5.15 26.36 -25.51
CA THR A 34 4.53 25.46 -26.47
C THR A 34 3.50 24.55 -25.82
N GLN A 35 2.46 24.21 -26.57
CA GLN A 35 1.46 23.21 -26.23
C GLN A 35 1.65 22.00 -27.14
N THR A 36 1.75 20.81 -26.54
CA THR A 36 1.76 19.55 -27.28
C THR A 36 0.38 19.28 -27.86
N LEU A 37 0.31 19.00 -29.15
CA LEU A 37 -0.93 18.62 -29.83
C LEU A 37 -1.23 17.12 -29.60
N GLY A 38 -2.51 16.76 -29.55
CA GLY A 38 -2.95 15.39 -29.23
C GLY A 38 -2.43 14.33 -30.20
N ALA A 39 -2.39 13.07 -29.74
CA ALA A 39 -1.90 11.95 -30.54
C ALA A 39 -2.75 11.77 -31.81
N LYS A 40 -2.10 11.76 -32.98
CA LYS A 40 -2.74 11.45 -34.27
C LYS A 40 -3.17 9.98 -34.31
N ARG A 41 -4.21 9.68 -35.11
CA ARG A 41 -4.71 8.30 -35.33
C ARG A 41 -3.63 7.35 -35.85
N ASN A 42 -2.59 7.86 -36.50
CA ASN A 42 -1.42 7.11 -36.94
C ASN A 42 -0.14 7.86 -36.55
N PRO A 43 0.47 7.57 -35.39
CA PRO A 43 1.55 8.40 -34.84
C PRO A 43 2.93 8.13 -35.44
N GLY A 44 3.09 7.18 -36.37
CA GLY A 44 4.40 6.71 -36.85
C GLY A 44 5.08 5.73 -35.88
N SER A 45 6.16 5.08 -36.31
CA SER A 45 6.88 4.06 -35.53
C SER A 45 8.24 4.54 -35.05
N GLN A 46 8.63 4.19 -33.83
CA GLN A 46 9.99 4.46 -33.35
C GLN A 46 11.05 3.57 -34.02
N ASP A 47 10.63 2.46 -34.62
CA ASP A 47 11.51 1.51 -35.32
C ASP A 47 11.67 1.85 -36.81
N ALA A 48 11.03 2.91 -37.29
CA ALA A 48 11.14 3.35 -38.67
C ALA A 48 12.59 3.74 -39.02
N THR A 49 13.07 3.30 -40.17
CA THR A 49 14.38 3.68 -40.72
C THR A 49 14.36 5.08 -41.33
N ASP A 50 13.24 5.46 -41.97
CA ASP A 50 13.00 6.82 -42.45
C ASP A 50 12.63 7.77 -41.28
N PRO A 51 13.36 8.89 -41.10
CA PRO A 51 13.03 9.92 -40.13
C PRO A 51 11.58 10.42 -40.20
N LYS A 52 11.00 10.59 -41.39
CA LYS A 52 9.65 11.18 -41.56
C LYS A 52 8.52 10.18 -41.28
N ALA A 53 8.83 8.87 -41.27
CA ALA A 53 7.94 7.80 -40.80
C ALA A 53 8.06 7.52 -39.27
N GLY A 54 8.94 8.26 -38.60
CA GLY A 54 9.17 8.21 -37.16
C GLY A 54 7.94 8.59 -36.32
N LYS A 55 7.95 8.22 -35.05
CA LYS A 55 6.91 8.61 -34.10
C LYS A 55 6.86 10.14 -33.94
N LEU A 56 5.77 10.75 -34.38
CA LEU A 56 5.57 12.20 -34.45
C LEU A 56 5.00 12.79 -33.15
N THR A 57 5.62 13.88 -32.69
CA THR A 57 5.09 14.79 -31.66
C THR A 57 5.07 16.21 -32.21
N GLU A 58 3.95 16.91 -32.09
CA GLU A 58 3.80 18.30 -32.57
C GLU A 58 3.64 19.27 -31.39
N ARG A 59 4.32 20.41 -31.46
CA ARG A 59 4.32 21.45 -30.43
C ARG A 59 3.97 22.79 -31.07
N LYS A 60 2.85 23.39 -30.66
CA LYS A 60 2.41 24.71 -31.15
C LYS A 60 2.82 25.82 -30.20
N CYS A 61 3.36 26.93 -30.70
CA CYS A 61 3.65 28.11 -29.88
C CYS A 61 2.37 28.79 -29.37
N LEU A 62 2.39 29.24 -28.12
CA LEU A 62 1.29 29.90 -27.43
C LEU A 62 1.40 31.43 -27.40
N GLY A 63 2.52 32.00 -27.87
CA GLY A 63 2.78 33.44 -27.82
C GLY A 63 3.46 33.89 -26.52
N THR A 64 3.15 35.08 -26.03
CA THR A 64 3.67 35.61 -24.75
C THR A 64 2.57 36.37 -24.02
N MET A 65 2.68 36.55 -22.70
CA MET A 65 1.76 37.43 -21.96
C MET A 65 2.46 38.74 -21.61
N LYS A 66 1.81 39.87 -21.85
CA LYS A 66 2.35 41.20 -21.59
C LYS A 66 1.47 41.93 -20.58
N CYS A 67 2.09 42.49 -19.54
CA CYS A 67 1.42 43.42 -18.64
C CYS A 67 1.28 44.78 -19.33
N ASP A 68 0.12 45.40 -19.21
CA ASP A 68 -0.15 46.75 -19.73
C ASP A 68 0.63 47.85 -18.99
N THR A 69 0.86 47.65 -17.69
CA THR A 69 1.36 48.68 -16.79
C THR A 69 2.88 48.61 -16.64
N CYS A 70 3.41 47.48 -16.13
CA CYS A 70 4.85 47.32 -15.91
C CYS A 70 5.58 46.69 -17.10
N ARG A 71 4.88 46.40 -18.20
CA ARG A 71 5.41 45.76 -19.42
C ARG A 71 6.09 44.40 -19.19
N ALA A 72 5.90 43.78 -18.03
CA ALA A 72 6.47 42.48 -17.72
C ALA A 72 5.95 41.41 -18.70
N LEU A 73 6.88 40.64 -19.26
CA LEU A 73 6.58 39.55 -20.19
C LEU A 73 6.57 38.21 -19.45
N THR A 74 5.41 37.59 -19.31
CA THR A 74 5.24 36.33 -18.59
C THR A 74 4.93 35.16 -19.53
N ARG A 75 5.27 33.95 -19.08
CA ARG A 75 5.04 32.72 -19.86
C ARG A 75 3.58 32.29 -19.73
N PRO A 76 2.83 32.10 -20.83
CA PRO A 76 1.49 31.52 -20.79
C PRO A 76 1.51 30.08 -20.23
N GLN A 77 0.56 29.77 -19.35
CA GLN A 77 0.32 28.39 -18.93
C GLN A 77 -0.17 27.50 -20.09
N THR A 78 0.24 26.24 -20.07
CA THR A 78 0.05 25.30 -21.20
C THR A 78 -1.40 24.87 -21.37
N THR A 79 -2.16 24.70 -20.28
CA THR A 79 -3.58 24.30 -20.35
C THR A 79 -4.50 25.52 -20.45
N PRO A 80 -5.59 25.45 -21.25
CA PRO A 80 -6.52 26.58 -21.40
C PRO A 80 -7.16 27.05 -20.09
N GLN A 81 -7.42 26.12 -19.15
CA GLN A 81 -7.99 26.45 -17.85
C GLN A 81 -7.01 27.26 -16.99
N MET A 82 -5.74 26.83 -16.91
CA MET A 82 -4.73 27.53 -16.12
C MET A 82 -4.36 28.87 -16.74
N ARG A 83 -4.38 28.97 -18.07
CA ARG A 83 -4.15 30.25 -18.76
C ARG A 83 -5.24 31.27 -18.47
N ARG A 84 -6.51 30.84 -18.41
CA ARG A 84 -7.62 31.71 -17.99
C ARG A 84 -7.46 32.20 -16.55
N LYS A 85 -7.06 31.30 -15.63
CA LYS A 85 -6.73 31.70 -14.25
C LYS A 85 -5.58 32.69 -14.18
N GLN A 86 -4.54 32.50 -14.99
CA GLN A 86 -3.38 33.38 -15.05
C GLN A 86 -3.74 34.78 -15.55
N LEU A 87 -4.60 34.87 -16.58
CA LEU A 87 -5.12 36.16 -17.05
C LEU A 87 -5.99 36.84 -15.98
N ALA A 88 -6.85 36.07 -15.30
CA ALA A 88 -7.73 36.59 -14.24
C ALA A 88 -6.99 37.03 -12.98
N ALA A 89 -5.81 36.47 -12.68
CA ALA A 89 -5.01 36.84 -11.52
C ALA A 89 -4.25 38.18 -11.70
N GLY A 90 -4.12 38.68 -12.92
CA GLY A 90 -3.38 39.91 -13.21
C GLY A 90 -1.87 39.80 -12.99
N CYS A 91 -1.18 40.93 -13.16
CA CYS A 91 0.25 41.04 -12.90
C CYS A 91 0.49 41.36 -11.41
N TYR A 92 1.67 41.01 -10.90
CA TYR A 92 2.07 41.32 -9.51
C TYR A 92 2.08 42.83 -9.19
N CYS A 93 2.20 43.69 -10.21
CA CYS A 93 2.13 45.14 -10.04
C CYS A 93 0.68 45.68 -9.97
N GLY A 94 -0.32 44.81 -10.07
CA GLY A 94 -1.74 45.18 -10.15
C GLY A 94 -2.27 45.44 -11.57
N GLY A 95 -1.39 45.46 -12.59
CA GLY A 95 -1.77 45.67 -14.00
C GLY A 95 -2.42 44.45 -14.67
N GLU A 96 -3.13 44.66 -15.78
CA GLU A 96 -3.80 43.61 -16.53
C GLU A 96 -2.81 42.82 -17.41
N LEU A 97 -2.92 41.48 -17.40
CA LEU A 97 -2.13 40.62 -18.29
C LEU A 97 -2.92 40.33 -19.57
N ARG A 98 -2.30 40.61 -20.73
CA ARG A 98 -2.86 40.29 -22.04
C ARG A 98 -2.03 39.22 -22.74
N LEU A 99 -2.71 38.23 -23.32
CA LEU A 99 -2.06 37.21 -24.14
C LEU A 99 -1.84 37.75 -25.55
N VAL A 100 -0.57 37.89 -25.95
CA VAL A 100 -0.14 38.17 -27.32
C VAL A 100 0.10 36.83 -28.00
N PRO A 101 -0.80 36.36 -28.89
CA PRO A 101 -0.63 35.07 -29.56
C PRO A 101 0.57 35.09 -30.52
N CYS A 102 1.09 33.90 -30.87
CA CYS A 102 2.12 33.80 -31.91
C CYS A 102 1.46 33.91 -33.29
N GLU A 103 1.63 35.06 -33.94
CA GLU A 103 1.07 35.35 -35.27
C GLU A 103 1.71 34.49 -36.36
N GLY A 104 2.99 34.16 -36.24
CA GLY A 104 3.66 33.20 -37.15
C GLY A 104 3.18 31.75 -36.99
N HIS A 105 2.23 31.49 -36.07
CA HIS A 105 1.57 30.21 -35.86
C HIS A 105 2.51 29.00 -35.81
N VAL A 106 3.71 29.19 -35.27
CA VAL A 106 4.80 28.22 -35.35
C VAL A 106 4.40 26.89 -34.71
N VAL A 107 4.54 25.82 -35.50
CA VAL A 107 4.40 24.42 -35.05
C VAL A 107 5.71 23.70 -35.30
N SER A 108 6.32 23.19 -34.24
CA SER A 108 7.49 22.34 -34.34
C SER A 108 7.09 20.87 -34.36
N LYS A 109 7.65 20.09 -35.27
CA LYS A 109 7.43 18.64 -35.41
C LYS A 109 8.68 17.89 -34.98
N ILE A 110 8.50 16.85 -34.18
CA ILE A 110 9.58 16.04 -33.64
C ILE A 110 9.28 14.58 -33.98
N TYR A 111 10.08 14.01 -34.87
CA TYR A 111 9.98 12.62 -35.29
C TYR A 111 11.04 11.79 -34.57
N THR A 112 10.62 10.80 -33.79
CA THR A 112 11.53 9.84 -33.15
C THR A 112 11.57 8.55 -33.96
N PHE A 113 12.73 8.18 -34.48
CA PHE A 113 12.92 7.05 -35.39
C PHE A 113 14.15 6.22 -34.98
N ARG A 114 14.43 5.11 -35.69
CA ARG A 114 15.41 4.09 -35.27
C ARG A 114 16.80 4.65 -34.96
N HIS A 115 17.24 5.67 -35.70
CA HIS A 115 18.61 6.21 -35.62
C HIS A 115 18.71 7.54 -34.85
N GLY A 116 17.60 8.14 -34.42
CA GLY A 116 17.65 9.40 -33.67
C GLY A 116 16.34 10.18 -33.65
N VAL A 117 16.47 11.51 -33.61
CA VAL A 117 15.34 12.44 -33.58
C VAL A 117 15.49 13.47 -34.69
N HIS A 118 14.47 13.57 -35.55
CA HIS A 118 14.40 14.58 -36.60
C HIS A 118 13.44 15.69 -36.17
N TYR A 119 13.95 16.92 -36.10
CA TYR A 119 13.24 18.10 -35.66
C TYR A 119 12.97 19.02 -36.85
N VAL A 120 11.73 19.48 -37.00
CA VAL A 120 11.32 20.43 -38.02
C VAL A 120 10.69 21.63 -37.31
N ASN A 121 11.23 22.84 -37.53
CA ASN A 121 10.60 24.07 -37.07
C ASN A 121 9.77 24.68 -38.21
N GLY A 122 8.50 24.96 -37.93
CA GLY A 122 7.51 25.33 -38.94
C GLY A 122 7.28 26.82 -39.14
N GLY A 123 8.18 27.73 -38.73
CA GLY A 123 8.01 29.16 -38.99
C GLY A 123 8.78 30.11 -38.06
N PHE A 124 8.42 31.39 -38.13
CA PHE A 124 9.04 32.49 -37.37
C PHE A 124 8.17 32.95 -36.19
N HIS A 125 8.80 33.20 -35.05
CA HIS A 125 8.14 33.72 -33.85
C HIS A 125 7.99 35.24 -33.90
N LEU A 126 6.80 35.71 -34.29
CA LEU A 126 6.47 37.15 -34.36
C LEU A 126 5.91 37.66 -33.02
N HIS A 127 6.67 37.47 -31.94
CA HIS A 127 6.35 38.04 -30.62
C HIS A 127 7.61 38.12 -29.74
N GLU A 128 7.57 38.99 -28.73
CA GLU A 128 8.68 39.15 -27.78
C GLU A 128 8.98 37.84 -27.03
N LYS A 129 10.27 37.60 -26.74
CA LYS A 129 10.73 36.43 -25.99
C LYS A 129 10.24 36.53 -24.53
N PRO A 130 9.72 35.43 -23.94
CA PRO A 130 9.32 35.44 -22.54
C PRO A 130 10.53 35.57 -21.60
N THR A 131 10.37 36.28 -20.48
CA THR A 131 11.46 36.53 -19.51
C THR A 131 11.87 35.29 -18.71
N HIS A 132 10.96 34.32 -18.55
CA HIS A 132 11.23 33.12 -17.78
C HIS A 132 11.86 32.02 -18.65
N LEU A 133 13.19 31.96 -18.62
CA LEU A 133 13.97 30.85 -19.17
C LEU A 133 13.78 29.59 -18.30
N ILE A 134 13.77 28.40 -18.90
CA ILE A 134 13.40 27.15 -18.19
C ILE A 134 14.56 26.16 -18.01
N ALA A 135 15.73 26.45 -18.57
CA ALA A 135 16.91 25.62 -18.50
C ALA A 135 18.18 26.45 -18.77
N LEU A 136 19.28 26.09 -18.09
CA LEU A 136 20.64 26.51 -18.42
C LEU A 136 21.06 25.86 -19.75
N ASP A 137 21.84 26.60 -20.54
CA ASP A 137 22.54 26.07 -21.71
C ASP A 137 23.73 25.19 -21.33
N ALA A 138 24.37 24.55 -22.32
CA ALA A 138 25.41 23.56 -22.06
C ALA A 138 26.72 24.15 -21.50
N GLU A 139 26.99 25.43 -21.74
CA GLU A 139 28.18 26.12 -21.27
C GLU A 139 27.95 26.66 -19.85
N GLU A 140 26.78 27.25 -19.61
CA GLU A 140 26.32 27.66 -18.28
C GLU A 140 26.24 26.48 -17.31
N ASP A 141 25.74 25.32 -17.76
CA ASP A 141 25.63 24.10 -16.95
C ASP A 141 27.03 23.59 -16.56
N ARG A 142 28.01 23.65 -17.49
CA ARG A 142 29.40 23.24 -17.25
C ARG A 142 30.11 24.19 -16.29
N ALA A 143 29.98 25.49 -16.49
CA ALA A 143 30.55 26.51 -15.59
C ALA A 143 29.95 26.42 -14.18
N LEU A 144 28.65 26.12 -14.05
CA LEU A 144 28.01 25.88 -12.76
C LEU A 144 28.54 24.60 -12.10
N GLU A 145 28.71 23.53 -12.87
CA GLU A 145 29.28 22.28 -12.39
C GLU A 145 30.70 22.44 -11.86
N GLU A 146 31.57 23.15 -12.57
CA GLU A 146 32.92 23.48 -12.12
C GLU A 146 32.87 24.25 -10.81
N ARG A 147 32.07 25.32 -10.72
CA ARG A 147 31.96 26.15 -9.52
C ARG A 147 31.44 25.39 -8.30
N VAL A 148 30.49 24.46 -8.49
CA VAL A 148 29.95 23.63 -7.41
C VAL A 148 30.95 22.53 -6.98
N LYS A 149 31.75 21.99 -7.91
CA LYS A 149 32.80 21.00 -7.61
C LYS A 149 34.02 21.63 -6.93
N GLU A 150 34.38 22.87 -7.25
CA GLU A 150 35.44 23.63 -6.56
C GLU A 150 35.14 23.86 -5.08
N ASN A 151 33.88 24.07 -4.71
CA ASN A 151 33.47 24.23 -3.31
C ASN A 151 32.16 23.46 -2.99
N PRO A 152 32.24 22.12 -2.80
CA PRO A 152 31.06 21.27 -2.60
C PRO A 152 30.28 21.57 -1.32
N LYS A 153 30.95 22.14 -0.31
CA LYS A 153 30.35 22.48 0.99
C LYS A 153 29.61 23.81 0.98
N ALA A 154 29.87 24.69 0.00
CA ALA A 154 29.18 25.97 -0.09
C ALA A 154 27.67 25.79 -0.29
N GLY A 155 26.87 26.35 0.61
CA GLY A 155 25.41 26.33 0.49
C GLY A 155 24.90 27.25 -0.63
N PRO A 156 23.62 27.14 -1.05
CA PRO A 156 23.05 27.98 -2.10
C PRO A 156 23.21 29.48 -1.86
N SER A 157 23.05 29.95 -0.61
CA SER A 157 23.28 31.36 -0.27
C SER A 157 24.75 31.78 -0.43
N GLN A 158 25.70 30.90 -0.07
CA GLN A 158 27.13 31.19 -0.22
C GLN A 158 27.56 31.20 -1.69
N LEU A 159 26.98 30.34 -2.52
CA LEU A 159 27.19 30.37 -3.98
C LEU A 159 26.56 31.61 -4.63
N LEU A 160 25.48 32.14 -4.05
CA LEU A 160 24.79 33.33 -4.54
C LEU A 160 25.50 34.63 -4.18
N PHE A 161 26.05 34.74 -2.96
CA PHE A 161 26.61 35.99 -2.43
C PHE A 161 28.13 35.99 -2.22
N GLY A 162 28.83 34.87 -2.46
CA GLY A 162 30.29 34.81 -2.34
C GLY A 162 31.03 35.55 -3.46
N ASP A 163 32.33 35.81 -3.26
CA ASP A 163 33.20 36.55 -4.18
C ASP A 163 33.18 36.01 -5.62
N ARG A 164 33.03 34.69 -5.74
CA ARG A 164 32.78 33.98 -7.01
C ARG A 164 31.32 33.56 -7.11
N SER A 165 30.42 34.54 -7.21
CA SER A 165 28.98 34.30 -7.35
C SER A 165 28.62 33.56 -8.64
N VAL A 166 27.66 32.63 -8.55
CA VAL A 166 27.10 31.89 -9.69
C VAL A 166 26.11 32.72 -10.52
N THR A 167 25.68 33.89 -10.04
CA THR A 167 24.76 34.79 -10.78
C THR A 167 25.39 35.36 -12.04
N LYS A 168 26.73 35.42 -12.10
CA LYS A 168 27.51 35.80 -13.29
C LYS A 168 27.52 34.71 -14.38
N ILE A 169 27.15 33.47 -14.04
CA ILE A 169 27.09 32.35 -14.98
C ILE A 169 25.76 32.38 -15.74
N SER A 170 24.65 32.53 -15.02
CA SER A 170 23.33 32.65 -15.64
C SER A 170 22.35 33.42 -14.73
N PRO A 171 21.53 34.32 -15.29
CA PRO A 171 20.46 34.99 -14.55
C PRO A 171 19.47 34.02 -13.88
N LEU A 172 19.36 32.78 -14.39
CA LEU A 172 18.52 31.74 -13.79
C LEU A 172 18.91 31.33 -12.37
N LEU A 173 20.17 31.58 -12.00
CA LEU A 173 20.74 31.17 -10.72
C LEU A 173 20.52 32.21 -9.61
N PHE A 174 19.92 33.37 -9.93
CA PHE A 174 19.39 34.29 -8.91
C PHE A 174 18.30 33.65 -8.05
N ASN A 175 17.56 32.70 -8.61
CA ASN A 175 16.58 31.94 -7.87
C ASN A 175 17.29 30.92 -6.96
N LYS A 176 17.29 31.20 -5.65
CA LYS A 176 17.93 30.37 -4.62
C LYS A 176 17.43 28.92 -4.63
N ASP A 177 16.14 28.68 -4.85
CA ASP A 177 15.57 27.33 -4.88
C ASP A 177 16.01 26.56 -6.13
N ARG A 178 16.12 27.27 -7.27
CA ARG A 178 16.68 26.69 -8.49
C ARG A 178 18.15 26.35 -8.29
N LEU A 179 18.93 27.25 -7.69
CA LEU A 179 20.33 27.01 -7.38
C LEU A 179 20.51 25.84 -6.39
N ALA A 180 19.65 25.72 -5.38
CA ALA A 180 19.62 24.58 -4.49
C ALA A 180 19.35 23.27 -5.25
N TYR A 181 18.36 23.27 -6.14
CA TYR A 181 18.05 22.13 -7.00
C TYR A 181 19.23 21.74 -7.89
N GLU A 182 19.83 22.68 -8.63
CA GLU A 182 20.95 22.39 -9.54
C GLU A 182 22.20 21.97 -8.77
N ARG A 183 22.52 22.62 -7.66
CA ARG A 183 23.60 22.19 -6.74
C ARG A 183 23.38 20.77 -6.25
N THR A 184 22.18 20.43 -5.79
CA THR A 184 21.86 19.07 -5.37
C THR A 184 21.90 18.09 -6.53
N ARG A 185 21.57 18.49 -7.75
CA ARG A 185 21.69 17.66 -8.97
C ARG A 185 23.16 17.35 -9.30
N ILE A 186 24.03 18.35 -9.17
CA ILE A 186 25.47 18.25 -9.46
C ILE A 186 26.20 17.44 -8.37
N LEU A 187 25.84 17.66 -7.10
CA LEU A 187 26.38 16.92 -5.95
C LEU A 187 25.74 15.54 -5.75
N LYS A 188 24.59 15.29 -6.39
CA LYS A 188 24.04 13.94 -6.47
C LYS A 188 24.98 13.11 -7.33
N PRO A 189 25.50 11.98 -6.83
CA PRO A 189 26.32 11.11 -7.65
C PRO A 189 25.52 10.70 -8.88
N THR A 190 26.03 11.08 -10.06
CA THR A 190 25.42 10.79 -11.35
C THR A 190 25.27 9.29 -11.46
N ARG A 191 24.03 8.80 -11.66
CA ARG A 191 23.76 7.41 -12.07
C ARG A 191 24.18 7.23 -13.53
N VAL A 192 25.48 7.22 -13.75
CA VAL A 192 26.12 6.56 -14.88
C VAL A 192 26.90 5.44 -14.22
N PHE A 193 26.47 4.19 -14.42
CA PHE A 193 27.31 3.05 -14.12
C PHE A 193 28.48 3.12 -15.12
N LYS A 194 29.55 3.82 -14.74
CA LYS A 194 30.89 3.49 -15.24
C LYS A 194 31.26 2.17 -14.58
N ASP A 195 31.72 1.22 -15.38
CA ASP A 195 31.96 -0.18 -14.99
C ASP A 195 32.83 -0.34 -13.72
N ASN A 196 33.65 0.67 -13.38
CA ASN A 196 34.45 0.67 -12.16
C ASN A 196 33.63 0.78 -10.87
N HIS A 197 32.48 1.47 -10.87
CA HIS A 197 31.79 1.74 -9.60
C HIS A 197 31.04 0.51 -9.05
N PHE A 198 30.63 -0.44 -9.91
CA PHE A 198 30.00 -1.68 -9.47
C PHE A 198 31.03 -2.62 -8.83
N LEU A 199 32.18 -2.82 -9.49
CA LEU A 199 33.28 -3.64 -8.97
C LEU A 199 33.89 -3.03 -7.70
N GLU A 200 34.07 -1.71 -7.65
CA GLU A 200 34.48 -1.02 -6.42
C GLU A 200 33.45 -1.17 -5.29
N GLN A 201 32.15 -1.14 -5.59
CA GLN A 201 31.11 -1.35 -4.58
C GLN A 201 31.08 -2.79 -4.07
N ILE A 202 31.36 -3.78 -4.94
CA ILE A 202 31.51 -5.18 -4.55
C ILE A 202 32.74 -5.36 -3.69
N SER A 203 33.90 -4.90 -4.14
CA SER A 203 35.15 -4.98 -3.38
C SER A 203 35.01 -4.30 -2.01
N ALA A 204 34.39 -3.12 -1.98
CA ALA A 204 34.13 -2.42 -0.71
C ALA A 204 33.05 -3.10 0.15
N PHE A 205 32.15 -3.88 -0.43
CA PHE A 205 31.17 -4.69 0.30
C PHE A 205 31.84 -5.95 0.87
N GLU A 206 32.61 -6.67 0.07
CA GLU A 206 33.40 -7.85 0.47
C GLU A 206 34.36 -7.50 1.59
N HIS A 207 35.11 -6.41 1.45
CA HIS A 207 36.02 -5.95 2.49
C HIS A 207 35.29 -5.64 3.82
N ARG A 208 34.06 -5.12 3.76
CA ARG A 208 33.23 -4.83 4.95
C ARG A 208 32.48 -6.05 5.50
N HIS A 209 32.24 -7.05 4.67
CA HIS A 209 31.45 -8.24 4.97
C HIS A 209 32.12 -9.50 4.40
N PRO A 210 33.34 -9.84 4.84
CA PRO A 210 34.13 -10.92 4.22
C PRO A 210 33.43 -12.28 4.32
N ASN A 211 32.75 -12.53 5.44
CA ASN A 211 31.96 -13.75 5.68
C ASN A 211 30.57 -13.72 5.04
N PHE A 212 30.31 -12.82 4.09
CA PHE A 212 29.05 -12.72 3.35
C PHE A 212 29.28 -12.15 1.94
N ALA A 213 30.40 -12.51 1.33
CA ALA A 213 30.82 -12.02 0.02
C ALA A 213 29.80 -12.42 -1.08
N PRO A 214 29.41 -11.48 -1.97
CA PRO A 214 28.54 -11.77 -3.10
C PRO A 214 29.25 -12.59 -4.18
N ARG A 215 28.69 -13.76 -4.50
CA ARG A 215 29.09 -14.51 -5.70
C ARG A 215 28.18 -14.11 -6.85
N ILE A 216 28.76 -13.57 -7.93
CA ILE A 216 28.02 -12.95 -9.03
C ILE A 216 28.10 -13.83 -10.27
N TYR A 217 26.94 -14.15 -10.83
CA TYR A 217 26.79 -14.99 -12.01
C TYR A 217 26.04 -14.20 -13.07
N ILE A 218 26.67 -14.04 -14.24
CA ILE A 218 26.11 -13.30 -15.38
C ILE A 218 26.12 -14.24 -16.58
N GLU A 219 24.92 -14.65 -17.00
CA GLU A 219 24.72 -15.50 -18.19
C GLU A 219 23.83 -14.72 -19.18
N GLY A 220 24.47 -14.03 -20.13
CA GLY A 220 23.77 -13.16 -21.08
C GLY A 220 23.02 -12.02 -20.40
N LYS A 221 21.68 -12.10 -20.35
CA LYS A 221 20.81 -11.09 -19.69
C LYS A 221 20.43 -11.47 -18.25
N VAL A 222 20.82 -12.66 -17.81
CA VAL A 222 20.52 -13.20 -16.48
C VAL A 222 21.62 -12.76 -15.53
N THR A 223 21.24 -12.12 -14.42
CA THR A 223 22.16 -11.75 -13.36
C THR A 223 21.63 -12.29 -12.04
N VAL A 224 22.42 -13.16 -11.43
CA VAL A 224 22.14 -13.75 -10.12
C VAL A 224 23.30 -13.42 -9.20
N ILE A 225 22.98 -12.89 -8.02
CA ILE A 225 23.98 -12.67 -6.95
C ILE A 225 23.62 -13.57 -5.79
N VAL A 226 24.45 -14.57 -5.53
CA VAL A 226 24.30 -15.50 -4.42
C VAL A 226 25.03 -14.94 -3.19
N LEU A 227 24.32 -14.94 -2.06
CA LEU A 227 24.79 -14.45 -0.77
C LEU A 227 24.65 -15.56 0.25
N GLN A 228 25.77 -15.96 0.85
CA GLN A 228 25.82 -17.00 1.85
C GLN A 228 26.97 -16.74 2.81
N SER A 229 26.74 -16.92 4.11
CA SER A 229 27.79 -16.91 5.12
C SER A 229 28.27 -18.32 5.46
N PRO A 230 29.44 -18.47 6.09
CA PRO A 230 29.88 -19.75 6.63
C PRO A 230 28.84 -20.38 7.58
N PHE A 231 28.14 -19.57 8.36
CA PHE A 231 27.03 -20.03 9.20
C PHE A 231 25.89 -20.61 8.37
N MET A 232 25.45 -19.88 7.34
CA MET A 232 24.36 -20.32 6.48
C MET A 232 24.71 -21.59 5.69
N ARG A 233 25.99 -21.77 5.37
CA ARG A 233 26.50 -22.98 4.72
C ARG A 233 26.52 -24.16 5.70
N ARG A 234 27.03 -23.99 6.92
CA ARG A 234 27.04 -25.04 7.96
C ARG A 234 25.66 -25.62 8.26
N VAL A 235 24.63 -24.78 8.37
CA VAL A 235 23.26 -25.24 8.68
C VAL A 235 22.61 -26.04 7.53
N LEU A 236 23.24 -26.13 6.36
CA LEU A 236 22.78 -27.00 5.28
C LEU A 236 22.99 -28.48 5.62
N LEU A 237 24.05 -28.81 6.37
CA LEU A 237 24.23 -30.14 6.91
C LEU A 237 23.51 -30.25 8.24
N LYS A 238 22.80 -31.37 8.41
CA LYS A 238 22.13 -31.70 9.66
C LYS A 238 22.81 -32.89 10.27
N ASP A 239 23.32 -32.70 11.47
CA ASP A 239 23.95 -33.77 12.24
C ASP A 239 22.91 -34.81 12.73
N THR A 240 21.62 -34.47 12.69
CA THR A 240 20.50 -35.30 13.15
C THR A 240 19.27 -35.15 12.25
N VAL A 241 18.63 -36.27 11.92
CA VAL A 241 17.29 -36.29 11.32
C VAL A 241 16.27 -36.09 12.44
N GLU A 242 15.44 -35.07 12.31
CA GLU A 242 14.34 -34.84 13.27
C GLU A 242 13.17 -35.77 12.96
N ASP A 243 12.46 -36.25 13.98
CA ASP A 243 11.23 -37.05 13.79
C ASP A 243 10.11 -36.23 13.11
N ASP A 244 10.21 -34.90 13.17
CA ASP A 244 9.27 -34.00 12.51
C ASP A 244 9.56 -33.78 11.03
N ALA A 245 8.52 -33.38 10.30
CA ALA A 245 8.57 -32.99 8.89
C ALA A 245 9.31 -31.65 8.63
N VAL A 246 10.58 -31.55 9.02
CA VAL A 246 11.42 -30.33 8.96
C VAL A 246 12.79 -30.57 8.30
N ASN A 247 13.02 -31.78 7.77
CA ASN A 247 14.34 -32.22 7.31
C ASN A 247 14.75 -31.66 5.94
N GLY A 248 13.82 -31.24 5.08
CA GLY A 248 14.11 -30.71 3.75
C GLY A 248 14.37 -29.21 3.65
N ILE A 249 14.68 -28.75 2.44
CA ILE A 249 14.92 -27.34 2.11
C ILE A 249 13.63 -26.70 1.61
N VAL A 250 13.37 -25.46 2.01
CA VAL A 250 12.18 -24.70 1.57
C VAL A 250 12.61 -23.46 0.83
N SER A 251 12.23 -23.37 -0.45
CA SER A 251 12.68 -22.32 -1.36
C SER A 251 11.51 -21.48 -1.89
N ASP A 252 11.65 -20.15 -1.84
CA ASP A 252 10.62 -19.22 -2.37
C ASP A 252 11.23 -17.90 -2.85
N ALA A 253 10.67 -17.35 -3.92
CA ALA A 253 11.06 -16.05 -4.48
C ALA A 253 10.00 -14.98 -4.23
N SER A 254 10.42 -13.83 -3.70
CA SER A 254 9.54 -12.71 -3.38
C SER A 254 9.93 -11.44 -4.12
N HIS A 255 8.91 -10.73 -4.63
CA HIS A 255 9.03 -9.35 -5.10
C HIS A 255 8.98 -8.35 -3.93
N GLY A 256 9.50 -7.14 -4.16
CA GLY A 256 9.31 -5.98 -3.28
C GLY A 256 10.32 -5.84 -2.14
N PHE A 257 11.28 -6.76 -2.01
CA PHE A 257 12.44 -6.54 -1.16
C PHE A 257 13.38 -5.52 -1.82
N PHE A 258 13.65 -5.69 -3.12
CA PHE A 258 14.42 -4.75 -3.92
C PHE A 258 13.52 -3.72 -4.61
N LYS A 259 14.11 -2.57 -4.93
CA LYS A 259 13.41 -1.38 -5.43
C LYS A 259 12.83 -1.56 -6.82
N GLN A 260 13.50 -2.29 -7.72
CA GLN A 260 12.96 -2.48 -9.06
C GLN A 260 11.98 -3.64 -9.08
N ARG A 261 10.94 -3.50 -9.89
CA ARG A 261 9.80 -4.41 -9.89
C ARG A 261 10.12 -5.80 -10.43
N ASN A 262 11.09 -5.90 -11.34
CA ASN A 262 11.59 -7.15 -11.92
C ASN A 262 12.64 -7.84 -11.05
N GLU A 263 13.14 -7.16 -10.01
CA GLU A 263 14.12 -7.74 -9.10
C GLU A 263 13.43 -8.64 -8.07
N LEU A 264 14.00 -9.81 -7.83
CA LEU A 264 13.50 -10.79 -6.88
C LEU A 264 14.54 -11.08 -5.80
N LEU A 265 14.06 -11.35 -4.59
CA LEU A 265 14.82 -12.02 -3.56
C LEU A 265 14.38 -13.47 -3.50
N MET A 266 15.30 -14.39 -3.80
CA MET A 266 15.14 -15.82 -3.60
C MET A 266 15.75 -16.21 -2.26
N VAL A 267 15.03 -17.01 -1.47
CA VAL A 267 15.53 -17.52 -0.18
C VAL A 267 15.27 -19.02 -0.11
N SER A 268 16.32 -19.77 0.17
CA SER A 268 16.27 -21.19 0.53
C SER A 268 16.54 -21.30 2.03
N SER A 269 15.58 -21.88 2.77
CA SER A 269 15.58 -21.97 4.23
C SER A 269 15.63 -23.41 4.70
N VAL A 270 16.31 -23.63 5.82
CA VAL A 270 16.41 -24.92 6.52
C VAL A 270 16.01 -24.74 7.98
N PHE A 271 15.56 -25.81 8.62
CA PHE A 271 15.27 -25.80 10.05
C PHE A 271 16.54 -26.07 10.85
N GLU A 272 16.89 -25.20 11.80
CA GLU A 272 18.00 -25.41 12.74
C GLU A 272 17.41 -25.91 14.07
N PRO A 273 17.59 -27.20 14.43
CA PRO A 273 16.93 -27.80 15.58
C PRO A 273 17.69 -27.61 16.90
N LYS A 274 19.03 -27.57 16.87
CA LYS A 274 19.87 -27.62 18.08
C LYS A 274 19.78 -26.33 18.90
N ASN A 275 20.03 -25.18 18.28
CA ASN A 275 20.25 -23.93 19.01
C ASN A 275 19.09 -22.94 18.92
N LEU A 276 18.32 -22.95 17.83
CA LEU A 276 17.25 -21.97 17.55
C LEU A 276 15.86 -22.60 17.50
N GLN A 277 15.75 -23.87 17.13
CA GLN A 277 14.47 -24.56 16.89
C GLN A 277 13.56 -23.77 15.94
N CYS A 278 14.14 -23.16 14.91
CA CYS A 278 13.41 -22.34 13.95
C CYS A 278 14.02 -22.40 12.55
N TRP A 279 13.22 -21.99 11.55
CA TRP A 279 13.69 -21.87 10.17
C TRP A 279 14.67 -20.69 10.04
N VAL A 280 15.82 -20.97 9.46
CA VAL A 280 16.90 -20.02 9.17
C VAL A 280 17.19 -20.00 7.68
N PRO A 281 17.63 -18.87 7.12
CA PRO A 281 18.03 -18.82 5.72
C PRO A 281 19.37 -19.54 5.54
N ALA A 282 19.44 -20.46 4.58
CA ALA A 282 20.67 -21.18 4.22
C ALA A 282 21.32 -20.64 2.93
N MET A 283 20.53 -20.03 2.05
CA MET A 283 21.03 -19.27 0.91
C MET A 283 20.06 -18.15 0.54
N MET A 284 20.60 -16.98 0.19
CA MET A 284 19.83 -15.86 -0.33
C MET A 284 20.37 -15.48 -1.70
N SER A 285 19.50 -15.07 -2.62
CA SER A 285 19.96 -14.59 -3.93
C SER A 285 19.13 -13.45 -4.46
N TYR A 286 19.80 -12.49 -5.07
CA TYR A 286 19.18 -11.46 -5.89
C TYR A 286 19.06 -11.98 -7.32
N PHE A 287 17.89 -11.78 -7.93
CA PHE A 287 17.67 -11.98 -9.38
C PHE A 287 17.26 -10.66 -10.02
N ASN A 288 17.76 -10.37 -11.23
CA ASN A 288 17.25 -9.27 -12.06
C ASN A 288 16.03 -9.66 -12.93
N GLY A 289 15.53 -10.89 -12.78
CA GLY A 289 14.40 -11.47 -13.51
C GLY A 289 13.91 -12.78 -12.89
N SER A 290 13.07 -13.51 -13.61
CA SER A 290 12.37 -14.72 -13.09
C SER A 290 12.29 -15.87 -14.11
N THR A 291 13.29 -16.00 -14.98
CA THR A 291 13.39 -17.10 -15.97
C THR A 291 13.90 -18.38 -15.31
N VAL A 292 13.80 -19.51 -16.02
CA VAL A 292 14.35 -20.81 -15.57
C VAL A 292 15.83 -20.65 -15.18
N ASP A 293 16.63 -19.99 -16.00
CA ASP A 293 18.07 -19.77 -15.76
C ASP A 293 18.37 -19.08 -14.42
N HIS A 294 17.54 -18.10 -14.01
CA HIS A 294 17.75 -17.41 -12.73
C HIS A 294 17.64 -18.38 -11.56
N TYR A 295 16.61 -19.23 -11.59
CA TYR A 295 16.40 -20.25 -10.57
C TYR A 295 17.44 -21.37 -10.69
N ARG A 296 17.85 -21.75 -11.92
CA ARG A 296 18.82 -22.81 -12.18
C ARG A 296 20.15 -22.48 -11.53
N ILE A 297 20.65 -21.26 -11.73
CA ILE A 297 21.89 -20.78 -11.10
C ILE A 297 21.78 -20.81 -9.57
N HIS A 298 20.65 -20.37 -8.99
CA HIS A 298 20.45 -20.43 -7.54
C HIS A 298 20.48 -21.86 -7.01
N PHE A 299 19.71 -22.77 -7.62
CA PHE A 299 19.67 -24.16 -7.19
C PHE A 299 21.02 -24.84 -7.40
N PHE A 300 21.70 -24.63 -8.51
CA PHE A 300 23.01 -25.22 -8.78
C PHE A 300 24.01 -24.85 -7.68
N HIS A 301 24.08 -23.57 -7.29
CA HIS A 301 24.96 -23.15 -6.20
C HIS A 301 24.51 -23.60 -4.83
N LEU A 302 23.21 -23.80 -4.61
CA LEU A 302 22.70 -24.41 -3.38
C LEU A 302 23.16 -25.87 -3.26
N LEU A 303 22.97 -26.69 -4.31
CA LEU A 303 23.41 -28.09 -4.35
C LEU A 303 24.92 -28.17 -4.17
N ARG A 304 25.67 -27.34 -4.90
CA ARG A 304 27.13 -27.25 -4.77
C ARG A 304 27.56 -26.86 -3.37
N SER A 305 26.87 -25.91 -2.74
CA SER A 305 27.20 -25.50 -1.37
C SER A 305 26.97 -26.59 -0.33
N ILE A 306 25.99 -27.48 -0.52
CA ILE A 306 25.77 -28.65 0.35
C ILE A 306 26.95 -29.61 0.17
N ALA A 307 27.31 -29.87 -1.08
CA ALA A 307 28.43 -30.74 -1.44
C ALA A 307 29.77 -30.23 -0.91
N GLU A 308 30.07 -28.94 -1.11
CA GLU A 308 31.28 -28.29 -0.58
C GLU A 308 31.33 -28.43 0.95
N GLU A 309 30.19 -28.30 1.65
CA GLU A 309 30.17 -28.48 3.11
C GLU A 309 30.43 -29.93 3.52
N CYS A 310 29.89 -30.92 2.80
CA CYS A 310 30.22 -32.32 3.05
C CYS A 310 31.70 -32.62 2.84
N ASP A 311 32.28 -32.06 1.78
CA ASP A 311 33.69 -32.27 1.41
C ASP A 311 34.65 -31.59 2.41
N ASP A 312 34.27 -30.46 3.00
CA ASP A 312 35.08 -29.70 3.97
C ASP A 312 34.98 -30.22 5.42
N THR A 313 33.98 -31.04 5.76
CA THR A 313 33.89 -31.65 7.10
C THR A 313 34.74 -32.93 7.17
N ASP A 314 35.74 -32.95 8.06
CA ASP A 314 36.62 -34.11 8.36
C ASP A 314 35.87 -35.34 8.95
N GLU A 315 34.56 -35.21 9.17
CA GLU A 315 33.71 -36.30 9.63
C GLU A 315 33.36 -37.21 8.44
N THR A 316 33.90 -38.43 8.45
CA THR A 316 33.71 -39.52 7.45
C THR A 316 32.26 -39.97 7.24
N THR A 317 31.27 -39.23 7.74
CA THR A 317 29.85 -39.58 7.79
C THR A 317 28.99 -38.88 6.72
N HIS A 318 29.49 -37.84 6.04
CA HIS A 318 28.69 -37.07 5.07
C HIS A 318 29.05 -37.40 3.61
N ILE A 319 28.58 -38.55 3.12
CA ILE A 319 28.61 -38.86 1.68
C ILE A 319 27.47 -38.07 1.01
N VAL A 320 27.81 -37.25 0.01
CA VAL A 320 26.83 -36.50 -0.79
C VAL A 320 25.84 -37.48 -1.42
N SER A 321 24.58 -37.38 -1.00
CA SER A 321 23.48 -38.22 -1.47
C SER A 321 22.31 -37.38 -1.96
N ASP A 322 21.52 -37.95 -2.86
CA ASP A 322 20.40 -37.26 -3.51
C ASP A 322 19.37 -36.72 -2.51
N ASP A 323 19.10 -37.46 -1.43
CA ASP A 323 18.11 -37.10 -0.40
C ASP A 323 18.45 -35.79 0.32
N MET A 324 19.73 -35.40 0.38
CA MET A 324 20.18 -34.13 0.96
C MET A 324 19.65 -32.92 0.18
N PHE A 325 19.22 -33.13 -1.06
CA PHE A 325 18.71 -32.09 -1.94
C PHE A 325 17.17 -32.00 -1.95
N ALA A 326 16.49 -32.82 -1.16
CA ALA A 326 15.04 -32.85 -1.08
C ALA A 326 14.47 -31.45 -0.76
N SER A 327 13.66 -30.95 -1.71
CA SER A 327 13.27 -29.54 -1.74
C SER A 327 11.76 -29.37 -1.88
N VAL A 328 11.23 -28.41 -1.13
CA VAL A 328 9.83 -28.00 -1.16
C VAL A 328 9.73 -26.68 -1.89
N VAL A 329 9.03 -26.70 -3.03
CA VAL A 329 8.85 -25.53 -3.91
C VAL A 329 7.37 -25.19 -4.09
N ASP A 330 7.10 -23.99 -4.62
CA ASP A 330 5.77 -23.70 -5.15
C ASP A 330 5.57 -24.45 -6.48
N PHE A 331 4.33 -24.54 -6.97
CA PHE A 331 4.04 -25.21 -8.24
C PHE A 331 4.45 -24.37 -9.47
N SER A 332 5.49 -23.55 -9.37
CA SER A 332 6.02 -22.80 -10.51
C SER A 332 6.77 -23.74 -11.46
N ASP A 333 6.32 -23.80 -12.71
CA ASP A 333 7.01 -24.52 -13.78
C ASP A 333 8.48 -24.08 -13.92
N THR A 334 8.76 -22.79 -13.71
CA THR A 334 10.12 -22.27 -13.83
C THR A 334 11.03 -22.77 -12.72
N GLN A 335 10.53 -22.91 -11.49
CA GLN A 335 11.32 -23.43 -10.37
C GLN A 335 11.56 -24.93 -10.50
N ARG A 336 10.52 -25.70 -10.88
CA ARG A 336 10.66 -27.15 -11.10
C ARG A 336 11.69 -27.45 -12.18
N LYS A 337 11.55 -26.85 -13.36
CA LYS A 337 12.49 -27.05 -14.48
C LYS A 337 13.91 -26.66 -14.09
N ALA A 338 14.04 -25.50 -13.44
CA ALA A 338 15.34 -25.01 -12.97
C ALA A 338 16.01 -25.92 -11.95
N PHE A 339 15.26 -26.51 -11.02
CA PHE A 339 15.82 -27.45 -10.05
C PHE A 339 16.30 -28.73 -10.74
N ILE A 340 15.52 -29.27 -11.68
CA ILE A 340 15.90 -30.46 -12.45
C ILE A 340 17.16 -30.18 -13.27
N GLU A 341 17.19 -29.08 -14.02
CA GLU A 341 18.38 -28.67 -14.80
C GLU A 341 19.59 -28.46 -13.89
N ALA A 342 19.43 -27.76 -12.76
CA ALA A 342 20.51 -27.54 -11.80
C ALA A 342 21.04 -28.83 -11.18
N PHE A 343 20.17 -29.81 -10.91
CA PHE A 343 20.55 -31.11 -10.37
C PHE A 343 21.33 -31.95 -11.39
N ILE A 344 20.90 -31.93 -12.66
CA ILE A 344 21.63 -32.57 -13.75
C ILE A 344 22.99 -31.90 -13.90
N ASP A 345 23.03 -30.57 -14.03
CA ASP A 345 24.27 -29.80 -14.16
C ASP A 345 25.24 -30.10 -13.01
N PHE A 346 24.75 -30.13 -11.77
CA PHE A 346 25.57 -30.43 -10.58
C PHE A 346 26.18 -31.83 -10.62
N TRP A 347 25.41 -32.86 -10.96
CA TRP A 347 25.92 -34.23 -11.04
C TRP A 347 26.75 -34.52 -12.29
N MET A 348 26.59 -33.73 -13.35
CA MET A 348 27.46 -33.80 -14.52
C MET A 348 28.79 -33.10 -14.30
N ASP A 349 28.81 -32.02 -13.50
CA ASP A 349 30.03 -31.33 -13.08
C ASP A 349 30.83 -32.14 -12.03
N ARG A 350 30.14 -32.87 -11.15
CA ARG A 350 30.77 -33.73 -10.13
C ARG A 350 31.12 -35.10 -10.71
N ALA A 351 32.35 -35.57 -10.51
CA ALA A 351 32.88 -36.85 -11.01
C ALA A 351 32.30 -38.09 -10.27
N GLY A 352 30.97 -38.22 -10.24
CA GLY A 352 30.24 -39.33 -9.63
C GLY A 352 30.03 -40.54 -10.56
N PRO A 353 29.36 -41.61 -10.09
CA PRO A 353 29.02 -42.76 -10.93
C PRO A 353 28.20 -42.32 -12.14
N ALA A 354 28.51 -42.89 -13.31
CA ALA A 354 27.95 -42.49 -14.60
C ALA A 354 26.43 -42.73 -14.66
N ARG A 355 25.65 -41.75 -14.22
CA ARG A 355 24.20 -41.67 -14.43
C ARG A 355 23.92 -40.90 -15.71
N SER A 356 23.05 -41.42 -16.55
CA SER A 356 22.61 -40.68 -17.74
C SER A 356 21.79 -39.44 -17.33
N PRO A 357 21.70 -38.41 -18.17
CA PRO A 357 20.84 -37.25 -17.90
C PRO A 357 19.38 -37.63 -17.59
N GLN A 358 18.85 -38.67 -18.24
CA GLN A 358 17.48 -39.15 -17.97
C GLN A 358 17.35 -39.81 -16.58
N GLN A 359 18.38 -40.52 -16.12
CA GLN A 359 18.40 -41.10 -14.77
C GLN A 359 18.46 -39.99 -13.72
N LEU A 360 19.24 -38.94 -13.97
CA LEU A 360 19.34 -37.75 -13.10
C LEU A 360 18.03 -36.95 -13.08
N GLU A 361 17.37 -36.79 -14.23
CA GLU A 361 16.06 -36.14 -14.30
C GLU A 361 15.02 -36.88 -13.44
N LYS A 362 14.96 -38.21 -13.57
CA LYS A 362 14.04 -39.04 -12.77
C LYS A 362 14.34 -38.93 -11.27
N ALA A 363 15.61 -38.93 -10.89
CA ALA A 363 16.03 -38.73 -9.51
C ALA A 363 15.62 -37.34 -9.01
N ALA A 364 15.90 -36.27 -9.75
CA ALA A 364 15.51 -34.91 -9.40
C ALA A 364 14.00 -34.75 -9.18
N ILE A 365 13.17 -35.37 -10.03
CA ILE A 365 11.70 -35.36 -9.88
C ILE A 365 11.29 -36.03 -8.57
N SER A 366 11.96 -37.11 -8.15
CA SER A 366 11.68 -37.81 -6.88
C SER A 366 12.11 -37.04 -5.62
N LEU A 367 12.85 -35.93 -5.77
CA LEU A 367 13.31 -35.08 -4.67
C LEU A 367 12.46 -33.81 -4.49
N LEU A 368 11.54 -33.53 -5.42
CA LEU A 368 10.72 -32.32 -5.39
C LEU A 368 9.34 -32.58 -4.79
N ARG A 369 9.01 -31.83 -3.73
CA ARG A 369 7.68 -31.80 -3.15
C ARG A 369 6.99 -30.46 -3.41
N GLY A 370 5.74 -30.55 -3.86
CA GLY A 370 4.87 -29.40 -4.06
C GLY A 370 4.17 -28.97 -2.77
N CYS A 371 3.95 -27.67 -2.63
CA CYS A 371 3.28 -27.13 -1.45
C CYS A 371 1.77 -27.44 -1.41
N GLU A 372 1.33 -28.36 -0.54
CA GLU A 372 -0.10 -28.72 -0.36
C GLU A 372 -1.00 -27.50 -0.05
N GLN A 373 -0.48 -26.52 0.68
CA GLN A 373 -1.23 -25.31 1.03
C GLN A 373 -1.55 -24.45 -0.21
N HIS A 374 -0.74 -24.49 -1.26
CA HIS A 374 -1.03 -23.83 -2.52
C HIS A 374 -2.20 -24.52 -3.25
N PHE A 375 -2.22 -25.85 -3.28
CA PHE A 375 -3.34 -26.62 -3.81
C PHE A 375 -4.65 -26.32 -3.07
N ARG A 376 -4.66 -26.43 -1.73
CA ARG A 376 -5.85 -26.12 -0.89
C ARG A 376 -6.34 -24.68 -1.07
N SER A 377 -5.42 -23.73 -1.23
CA SER A 377 -5.75 -22.33 -1.49
C SER A 377 -6.43 -22.15 -2.85
N GLN A 378 -6.06 -22.93 -3.86
CA GLN A 378 -6.70 -22.90 -5.17
C GLN A 378 -8.07 -23.57 -5.15
N VAL A 379 -8.23 -24.73 -4.50
CA VAL A 379 -9.54 -25.36 -4.28
C VAL A 379 -10.51 -24.36 -3.66
N THR A 380 -10.06 -23.63 -2.63
CA THR A 380 -10.85 -22.58 -1.98
C THR A 380 -11.22 -21.42 -2.91
N ARG A 381 -10.38 -21.12 -3.92
CA ARG A 381 -10.63 -20.06 -4.89
C ARG A 381 -11.63 -20.53 -5.95
N VAL A 382 -11.41 -21.70 -6.54
CA VAL A 382 -12.23 -22.27 -7.61
C VAL A 382 -13.65 -22.54 -7.11
N LYS A 383 -13.81 -23.11 -5.91
CA LYS A 383 -15.14 -23.36 -5.31
C LYS A 383 -15.98 -22.10 -5.09
N LYS A 384 -15.35 -20.93 -4.98
CA LYS A 384 -16.05 -19.64 -4.82
C LYS A 384 -16.44 -18.99 -6.15
N ILE A 385 -16.02 -19.56 -7.28
CA ILE A 385 -16.41 -19.04 -8.59
C ILE A 385 -17.77 -19.64 -8.92
N GLY A 386 -18.84 -18.90 -8.61
CA GLY A 386 -20.23 -19.35 -8.79
C GLY A 386 -20.65 -19.74 -10.23
N GLY A 387 -19.80 -19.49 -11.23
CA GLY A 387 -20.01 -19.97 -12.61
C GLY A 387 -19.24 -21.25 -12.95
N VAL A 388 -18.31 -21.68 -12.09
CA VAL A 388 -17.56 -22.94 -12.20
C VAL A 388 -18.17 -23.98 -11.28
N VAL A 389 -18.42 -23.60 -10.02
CA VAL A 389 -19.10 -24.42 -9.01
C VAL A 389 -20.39 -23.71 -8.63
N ALA A 390 -21.53 -24.36 -8.82
CA ALA A 390 -22.82 -23.77 -8.50
C ALA A 390 -22.97 -23.56 -6.98
N PRO A 391 -23.66 -22.49 -6.54
CA PRO A 391 -23.96 -22.29 -5.12
C PRO A 391 -24.70 -23.50 -4.52
N GLY A 392 -24.21 -24.03 -3.41
CA GLY A 392 -24.72 -25.25 -2.76
C GLY A 392 -23.89 -26.52 -3.04
N LEU A 393 -23.06 -26.54 -4.08
CA LEU A 393 -22.20 -27.67 -4.44
C LEU A 393 -20.74 -27.49 -3.98
N GLU A 394 -20.41 -26.41 -3.26
CA GLU A 394 -19.02 -26.08 -2.90
C GLU A 394 -18.35 -27.13 -2.02
N ILE A 395 -19.12 -27.77 -1.14
CA ILE A 395 -18.64 -28.83 -0.25
C ILE A 395 -18.34 -30.09 -1.06
N ILE A 396 -19.19 -30.43 -2.03
CA ILE A 396 -19.01 -31.61 -2.89
C ILE A 396 -17.74 -31.45 -3.72
N PHE A 397 -17.56 -30.29 -4.36
CA PHE A 397 -16.32 -29.97 -5.09
C PHE A 397 -15.08 -30.05 -4.20
N GLU A 398 -15.13 -29.49 -2.98
CA GLU A 398 -14.01 -29.54 -2.04
C GLU A 398 -13.68 -30.96 -1.58
N ASN A 399 -14.69 -31.81 -1.39
CA ASN A 399 -14.50 -33.22 -1.02
C ASN A 399 -13.79 -33.99 -2.14
N TYR A 400 -14.24 -33.86 -3.40
CA TYR A 400 -13.56 -34.47 -4.55
C TYR A 400 -12.11 -33.98 -4.67
N ALA A 401 -11.89 -32.66 -4.59
CA ALA A 401 -10.55 -32.10 -4.72
C ALA A 401 -9.61 -32.54 -3.58
N THR A 402 -10.13 -32.70 -2.36
CA THR A 402 -9.33 -33.09 -1.19
C THR A 402 -9.08 -34.59 -1.13
N SER A 403 -10.01 -35.43 -1.62
CA SER A 403 -9.83 -36.88 -1.67
C SER A 403 -8.67 -37.28 -2.59
N LEU A 404 -8.43 -36.54 -3.67
CA LEU A 404 -7.29 -36.76 -4.58
C LEU A 404 -5.92 -36.75 -3.87
N LEU A 405 -5.77 -35.98 -2.78
CA LEU A 405 -4.52 -35.96 -2.00
C LEU A 405 -4.23 -37.28 -1.26
N ARG A 406 -5.27 -38.11 -1.07
CA ARG A 406 -5.22 -39.30 -0.21
C ARG A 406 -5.38 -40.60 -1.00
N CYS A 407 -5.63 -40.55 -2.30
CA CYS A 407 -5.74 -41.75 -3.13
C CYS A 407 -4.47 -42.59 -3.05
N ASP A 408 -4.62 -43.89 -2.82
CA ASP A 408 -3.50 -44.82 -2.71
C ASP A 408 -3.01 -45.31 -4.08
N ASN A 409 -3.89 -45.36 -5.07
CA ASN A 409 -3.59 -45.89 -6.40
C ASN A 409 -4.03 -44.93 -7.52
N ILE A 410 -3.48 -45.13 -8.72
CA ILE A 410 -3.67 -44.26 -9.87
C ILE A 410 -5.06 -44.42 -10.51
N GLU A 411 -5.66 -45.61 -10.38
CA GLU A 411 -6.99 -45.92 -10.89
C GLU A 411 -8.05 -45.08 -10.16
N ASP A 412 -8.02 -45.05 -8.83
CA ASP A 412 -8.91 -44.24 -8.00
C ASP A 412 -8.68 -42.75 -8.21
N PHE A 413 -7.42 -42.33 -8.34
CA PHE A 413 -7.10 -40.94 -8.67
C PHE A 413 -7.73 -40.52 -10.00
N THR A 414 -7.57 -41.35 -11.03
CA THR A 414 -8.10 -41.07 -12.37
C THR A 414 -9.62 -41.08 -12.38
N ARG A 415 -10.23 -42.06 -11.69
CA ARG A 415 -11.69 -42.17 -11.54
C ARG A 415 -12.29 -40.96 -10.82
N ILE A 416 -11.71 -40.54 -9.69
CA ILE A 416 -12.18 -39.37 -8.92
C ILE A 416 -11.97 -38.08 -9.71
N ALA A 417 -10.85 -37.95 -10.42
CA ALA A 417 -10.59 -36.80 -11.28
C ALA A 417 -11.59 -36.71 -12.44
N ALA A 418 -11.90 -37.85 -13.08
CA ALA A 418 -12.91 -37.94 -14.13
C ALA A 418 -14.29 -37.55 -13.60
N GLN A 419 -14.69 -38.04 -12.44
CA GLN A 419 -15.96 -37.67 -11.80
C GLN A 419 -16.01 -36.17 -11.47
N LEU A 420 -14.92 -35.59 -10.96
CA LEU A 420 -14.85 -34.15 -10.69
C LEU A 420 -15.05 -33.35 -11.99
N ILE A 421 -14.45 -33.77 -13.09
CA ILE A 421 -14.60 -33.10 -14.39
C ILE A 421 -16.03 -33.27 -14.94
N GLU A 422 -16.64 -34.43 -14.75
CA GLU A 422 -18.02 -34.69 -15.16
C GLU A 422 -19.02 -33.83 -14.37
N ASP A 423 -18.90 -33.81 -13.05
CA ASP A 423 -19.79 -33.06 -12.16
C ASP A 423 -19.53 -31.54 -12.23
N PHE A 424 -18.30 -31.13 -12.56
CA PHE A 424 -17.90 -29.73 -12.69
C PHE A 424 -17.15 -29.46 -14.00
N PRO A 425 -17.82 -29.48 -15.17
CA PRO A 425 -17.17 -29.35 -16.48
C PRO A 425 -16.36 -28.06 -16.67
N MET A 426 -16.76 -26.98 -15.99
CA MET A 426 -16.06 -25.69 -16.02
C MET A 426 -14.77 -25.66 -15.19
N ALA A 427 -14.49 -26.71 -14.41
CA ALA A 427 -13.24 -26.91 -13.70
C ALA A 427 -12.27 -27.82 -14.48
N LYS A 428 -12.64 -28.29 -15.69
CA LYS A 428 -11.84 -29.19 -16.51
C LYS A 428 -10.40 -28.71 -16.71
N ASP A 429 -10.20 -27.50 -17.21
CA ASP A 429 -8.86 -26.94 -17.47
C ASP A 429 -8.02 -26.85 -16.19
N TRP A 430 -8.66 -26.58 -15.03
CA TRP A 430 -8.00 -26.56 -13.73
C TRP A 430 -7.57 -27.97 -13.31
N MET A 431 -8.45 -28.96 -13.45
CA MET A 431 -8.16 -30.34 -13.06
C MET A 431 -7.15 -31.00 -14.00
N GLU A 432 -7.29 -30.83 -15.32
CA GLU A 432 -6.35 -31.33 -16.33
C GLU A 432 -4.94 -30.78 -16.10
N TRP A 433 -4.81 -29.53 -15.65
CA TRP A 433 -3.51 -28.99 -15.25
C TRP A 433 -2.89 -29.79 -14.10
N TRP A 434 -3.67 -30.11 -13.06
CA TRP A 434 -3.21 -30.90 -11.90
C TRP A 434 -2.92 -32.37 -12.24
N MET A 435 -3.59 -32.94 -13.25
CA MET A 435 -3.36 -34.31 -13.72
C MET A 435 -2.07 -34.47 -14.53
N ARG A 436 -1.44 -33.38 -14.98
CA ARG A 436 -0.18 -33.48 -15.74
C ARG A 436 0.87 -34.17 -14.88
N PRO A 437 1.62 -35.16 -15.40
CA PRO A 437 2.64 -35.88 -14.64
C PRO A 437 3.62 -34.93 -13.93
N ALA A 438 4.03 -33.85 -14.60
CA ALA A 438 4.96 -32.85 -14.07
C ALA A 438 4.48 -32.07 -12.82
N HIS A 439 3.20 -32.16 -12.47
CA HIS A 439 2.61 -31.53 -11.28
C HIS A 439 2.06 -32.58 -10.31
N ALA A 440 1.42 -33.62 -10.85
CA ALA A 440 0.80 -34.68 -10.06
C ALA A 440 1.82 -35.41 -9.17
N THR A 441 3.00 -35.70 -9.71
CA THR A 441 4.09 -36.40 -8.99
C THR A 441 4.61 -35.62 -7.78
N MET A 442 4.43 -34.30 -7.75
CA MET A 442 4.89 -33.46 -6.65
C MET A 442 3.90 -33.41 -5.47
N LEU A 443 2.67 -33.92 -5.64
CA LEU A 443 1.58 -33.66 -4.68
C LEU A 443 0.76 -34.89 -4.31
N PHE A 444 0.32 -35.69 -5.29
CA PHE A 444 -0.68 -36.72 -5.05
C PHE A 444 -0.03 -38.05 -4.67
N LYS A 445 -0.49 -38.66 -3.56
CA LYS A 445 0.07 -39.89 -3.01
C LYS A 445 0.13 -41.03 -4.03
N SER A 446 -0.90 -41.15 -4.88
CA SER A 446 -1.02 -42.17 -5.93
C SER A 446 -0.07 -41.99 -7.11
N VAL A 447 0.49 -40.80 -7.31
CA VAL A 447 1.30 -40.46 -8.50
C VAL A 447 2.74 -40.08 -8.13
N ARG A 448 3.00 -39.68 -6.88
CA ARG A 448 4.33 -39.25 -6.46
C ARG A 448 5.38 -40.36 -6.59
N THR A 449 6.58 -39.94 -6.93
CA THR A 449 7.76 -40.82 -7.05
C THR A 449 8.69 -40.73 -5.84
N MET A 450 8.52 -39.72 -4.99
CA MET A 450 9.28 -39.54 -3.76
C MET A 450 8.99 -40.68 -2.77
N PRO A 451 10.01 -41.30 -2.16
CA PRO A 451 9.84 -42.32 -1.13
C PRO A 451 8.99 -41.83 0.06
N GLU A 452 8.18 -42.71 0.64
CA GLU A 452 7.27 -42.35 1.74
C GLU A 452 8.01 -41.78 2.96
N GLU A 453 9.14 -42.37 3.33
CA GLU A 453 9.91 -41.94 4.50
C GLU A 453 10.50 -40.54 4.29
N LEU A 454 11.05 -40.26 3.10
CA LEU A 454 11.52 -38.91 2.73
C LEU A 454 10.36 -37.91 2.66
N TRP A 455 9.21 -38.32 2.13
CA TRP A 455 8.02 -37.47 2.08
C TRP A 455 7.52 -37.08 3.47
N LYS A 456 7.53 -38.00 4.44
CA LYS A 456 7.15 -37.70 5.83
C LYS A 456 8.18 -36.80 6.52
N SER A 457 9.45 -36.92 6.18
CA SER A 457 10.54 -36.19 6.84
C SER A 457 10.67 -34.73 6.39
N ILE A 458 10.17 -34.34 5.21
CA ILE A 458 10.22 -32.95 4.71
C ILE A 458 8.87 -32.21 4.85
N PRO A 459 8.86 -30.86 4.90
CA PRO A 459 7.61 -30.10 5.06
C PRO A 459 6.63 -30.26 3.90
N SER A 460 5.32 -30.18 4.19
CA SER A 460 4.26 -30.10 3.17
C SER A 460 3.99 -28.68 2.65
N THR A 461 4.78 -27.69 3.07
CA THR A 461 4.48 -26.28 2.80
C THR A 461 5.72 -25.39 2.65
N THR A 462 5.64 -24.42 1.72
CA THR A 462 6.61 -23.34 1.56
C THR A 462 6.43 -22.18 2.56
N ASN A 463 5.51 -22.32 3.52
CA ASN A 463 5.27 -21.32 4.56
C ASN A 463 6.52 -20.84 5.30
N PRO A 464 7.54 -21.68 5.58
CA PRO A 464 8.81 -21.23 6.15
C PRO A 464 9.47 -20.11 5.33
N ALA A 465 9.66 -20.30 4.02
CA ALA A 465 10.29 -19.30 3.16
C ALA A 465 9.41 -18.05 2.99
N GLU A 466 8.08 -18.20 2.82
CA GLU A 466 7.16 -17.04 2.82
C GLU A 466 7.25 -16.24 4.14
N SER A 467 7.38 -16.94 5.26
CA SER A 467 7.50 -16.31 6.59
C SER A 467 8.87 -15.65 6.76
N MET A 468 9.92 -16.20 6.17
CA MET A 468 11.24 -15.61 6.15
C MET A 468 11.25 -14.28 5.40
N HIS A 469 10.62 -14.23 4.21
CA HIS A 469 10.42 -12.98 3.47
C HIS A 469 9.67 -11.93 4.28
N MET A 470 8.63 -12.34 5.02
CA MET A 470 7.91 -11.42 5.92
C MET A 470 8.76 -10.95 7.10
N ARG A 471 9.58 -11.83 7.68
CA ARG A 471 10.50 -11.51 8.79
C ARG A 471 11.55 -10.50 8.34
N MET A 472 12.17 -10.73 7.17
CA MET A 472 13.12 -9.80 6.57
C MET A 472 12.47 -8.44 6.32
N ASN A 473 11.33 -8.42 5.61
CA ASN A 473 10.63 -7.17 5.31
C ASN A 473 10.21 -6.38 6.56
N THR A 474 9.83 -7.08 7.64
CA THR A 474 9.44 -6.45 8.91
C THR A 474 10.67 -5.90 9.65
N ALA A 475 11.80 -6.60 9.60
CA ALA A 475 13.00 -6.23 10.32
C ALA A 475 13.77 -5.08 9.65
N VAL A 476 13.84 -5.08 8.31
CA VAL A 476 14.72 -4.15 7.58
C VAL A 476 14.01 -3.21 6.60
N GLY A 477 12.71 -3.41 6.36
CA GLY A 477 11.93 -2.63 5.40
C GLY A 477 11.83 -3.29 4.03
N ARG A 478 11.46 -2.50 3.03
CA ARG A 478 11.22 -2.91 1.62
C ARG A 478 11.81 -1.88 0.67
N ASP A 479 11.79 -2.21 -0.63
CA ASP A 479 12.17 -1.33 -1.74
C ASP A 479 13.64 -0.84 -1.69
N HIS A 480 14.54 -1.73 -1.30
CA HIS A 480 15.96 -1.46 -1.16
C HIS A 480 16.67 -1.37 -2.52
N ALA A 481 17.62 -0.45 -2.66
CA ALA A 481 18.61 -0.55 -3.75
C ALA A 481 19.51 -1.78 -3.52
N LEU A 482 20.06 -2.39 -4.57
CA LEU A 482 20.81 -3.66 -4.50
C LEU A 482 21.79 -3.75 -3.31
N PHE A 483 22.80 -2.86 -3.25
CA PHE A 483 23.81 -2.90 -2.18
C PHE A 483 23.28 -2.49 -0.80
N ASP A 484 22.24 -1.65 -0.73
CA ASP A 484 21.56 -1.39 0.56
C ASP A 484 20.85 -2.67 1.03
N GLY A 485 20.12 -3.33 0.14
CA GLY A 485 19.47 -4.61 0.39
C GLY A 485 20.46 -5.67 0.85
N MET A 486 21.59 -5.84 0.15
CA MET A 486 22.67 -6.74 0.56
C MET A 486 23.21 -6.44 1.96
N LYS A 487 23.40 -5.15 2.32
CA LYS A 487 23.84 -4.74 3.67
C LYS A 487 22.79 -5.07 4.73
N LYS A 488 21.51 -4.99 4.39
CA LYS A 488 20.42 -5.39 5.30
C LYS A 488 20.37 -6.91 5.48
N LEU A 489 20.55 -7.67 4.39
CA LEU A 489 20.62 -9.13 4.41
C LEU A 489 21.82 -9.63 5.23
N SER A 490 22.99 -8.98 5.13
CA SER A 490 24.16 -9.33 5.93
C SER A 490 23.92 -9.13 7.43
N ARG A 491 23.23 -8.05 7.82
CA ARG A 491 22.81 -7.82 9.22
C ARG A 491 21.82 -8.86 9.73
N MET A 492 20.87 -9.27 8.88
CA MET A 492 19.92 -10.34 9.22
C MET A 492 20.64 -11.67 9.43
N CYS A 493 21.59 -12.02 8.56
CA CYS A 493 22.42 -13.21 8.72
C CYS A 493 23.22 -13.18 10.02
N LEU A 494 23.88 -12.04 10.31
CA LEU A 494 24.65 -11.85 11.54
C LEU A 494 23.77 -11.99 12.79
N MET A 495 22.52 -11.54 12.75
CA MET A 495 21.57 -11.73 13.85
C MET A 495 21.30 -13.22 14.11
N PHE A 496 21.04 -14.02 13.07
CA PHE A 496 20.82 -15.46 13.25
C PHE A 496 22.06 -16.17 13.81
N TRP A 497 23.24 -15.84 13.28
CA TRP A 497 24.50 -16.37 13.80
C TRP A 497 24.76 -15.98 15.27
N ARG A 498 24.46 -14.72 15.64
CA ARG A 498 24.55 -14.28 17.04
C ARG A 498 23.55 -14.99 17.94
N LEU A 499 22.36 -15.31 17.45
CA LEU A 499 21.37 -16.07 18.23
C LEU A 499 21.81 -17.53 18.42
N THR A 500 22.50 -18.13 17.46
CA THR A 500 23.08 -19.47 17.61
C THR A 500 24.28 -19.52 18.54
N ARG A 501 25.07 -18.43 18.64
CA ARG A 501 26.21 -18.32 19.58
C ARG A 501 25.86 -17.69 20.92
N GLY A 502 24.75 -16.96 21.02
CA GLY A 502 24.21 -16.41 22.26
C GLY A 502 23.75 -17.49 23.25
N THR A 503 23.99 -18.77 22.96
CA THR A 503 24.12 -19.85 23.94
C THR A 503 25.22 -19.56 24.98
N ASP A 504 26.21 -18.72 24.70
CA ASP A 504 27.12 -18.18 25.73
C ASP A 504 26.38 -17.23 26.70
N LEU A 505 25.35 -16.51 26.26
CA LEU A 505 24.49 -15.70 27.15
C LEU A 505 23.49 -16.55 27.97
N ILE A 506 23.26 -17.81 27.56
CA ILE A 506 22.54 -18.79 28.39
C ILE A 506 23.48 -19.28 29.52
N ILE A 507 24.78 -19.41 29.24
CA ILE A 507 25.82 -19.65 30.26
C ILE A 507 25.85 -18.48 31.27
N ASP A 508 25.62 -17.24 30.81
CA ASP A 508 25.46 -16.04 31.66
C ASP A 508 24.03 -15.88 32.28
N GLY A 509 23.16 -16.88 32.15
CA GLY A 509 21.84 -16.90 32.82
C GLY A 509 20.75 -16.01 32.21
N ILE A 510 20.93 -15.47 30.99
CA ILE A 510 19.92 -14.64 30.30
C ILE A 510 19.03 -15.53 29.42
N PRO A 511 17.72 -15.70 29.74
CA PRO A 511 16.84 -16.53 28.95
C PRO A 511 16.59 -15.91 27.56
N ASN A 512 16.88 -16.68 26.50
CA ASN A 512 16.66 -16.24 25.12
C ASN A 512 15.19 -16.35 24.65
N HIS A 513 14.29 -16.87 25.50
CA HIS A 513 12.84 -16.87 25.29
C HIS A 513 12.07 -16.91 26.62
N TYR A 514 10.84 -16.40 26.62
CA TYR A 514 9.91 -16.50 27.75
C TYR A 514 8.83 -17.56 27.48
N GLY A 515 8.64 -18.51 28.41
CA GLY A 515 7.63 -19.59 28.35
C GLY A 515 8.21 -20.99 28.04
N LYS A 516 7.44 -22.05 28.35
CA LYS A 516 7.88 -23.47 28.29
C LYS A 516 8.12 -24.04 26.87
N GLU A 517 7.65 -23.39 25.80
CA GLU A 517 7.71 -23.94 24.43
C GLU A 517 8.19 -22.93 23.38
N ARG A 518 9.31 -23.24 22.73
CA ARG A 518 9.90 -22.45 21.62
C ARG A 518 9.17 -22.66 20.28
N GLN A 519 8.53 -23.81 20.11
CA GLN A 519 7.93 -24.28 18.86
C GLN A 519 6.47 -23.82 18.69
N ARG A 520 6.20 -22.52 18.81
CA ARG A 520 4.84 -21.93 18.64
C ARG A 520 4.13 -22.33 17.33
N HIS A 521 4.88 -22.72 16.30
CA HIS A 521 4.32 -23.21 15.04
C HIS A 521 3.69 -24.60 15.18
N LYS A 522 4.25 -25.49 16.02
CA LYS A 522 3.68 -26.81 16.36
C LYS A 522 2.43 -26.65 17.19
N THR A 523 2.45 -25.82 18.23
CA THR A 523 1.25 -25.50 19.01
C THR A 523 0.13 -24.98 18.08
N ARG A 524 0.44 -24.15 17.09
CA ARG A 524 -0.53 -23.67 16.09
C ARG A 524 -1.00 -24.74 15.10
N MET A 525 -0.10 -25.59 14.60
CA MET A 525 -0.47 -26.71 13.72
C MET A 525 -1.36 -27.72 14.46
N ASN A 526 -1.00 -28.09 15.69
CA ASN A 526 -1.78 -29.01 16.51
C ASN A 526 -3.14 -28.41 16.93
N THR A 527 -3.19 -27.10 17.22
CA THR A 527 -4.44 -26.44 17.63
C THR A 527 -5.37 -26.12 16.45
N TYR A 528 -4.84 -25.83 15.25
CA TYR A 528 -5.61 -25.25 14.15
C TYR A 528 -5.47 -25.97 12.80
N GLY A 529 -4.65 -27.01 12.68
CA GLY A 529 -4.38 -27.73 11.43
C GLY A 529 -3.61 -26.94 10.37
N HIS A 530 -3.15 -25.71 10.69
CA HIS A 530 -2.36 -24.84 9.82
C HIS A 530 -1.57 -23.79 10.63
N SER A 531 -0.44 -23.30 10.12
CA SER A 531 0.46 -22.39 10.85
C SER A 531 0.14 -20.89 10.73
N LYS A 532 -0.79 -20.47 9.85
CA LYS A 532 -1.16 -19.06 9.60
C LYS A 532 -2.65 -18.78 9.87
N LEU A 533 -2.94 -17.91 10.85
CA LEU A 533 -4.29 -17.44 11.21
C LEU A 533 -4.99 -16.60 10.11
N SER A 534 -4.23 -16.00 9.19
CA SER A 534 -4.75 -15.02 8.21
C SER A 534 -5.46 -15.64 6.99
N ARG A 535 -5.39 -16.97 6.81
CA ARG A 535 -6.01 -17.71 5.69
C ARG A 535 -7.21 -18.57 6.14
N ALA A 536 -7.90 -18.19 7.22
CA ALA A 536 -9.22 -18.74 7.53
C ALA A 536 -10.19 -18.51 6.34
N PRO A 537 -11.23 -19.36 6.14
CA PRO A 537 -12.06 -19.41 4.92
C PRO A 537 -12.74 -18.09 4.50
N PHE A 538 -12.74 -17.07 5.36
CA PHE A 538 -13.46 -15.82 5.21
C PHE A 538 -12.61 -14.58 4.82
N ASN A 539 -11.34 -14.75 4.46
CA ASN A 539 -10.50 -13.63 4.01
C ASN A 539 -10.28 -13.60 2.48
N THR A 540 -11.23 -12.99 1.76
CA THR A 540 -11.09 -12.64 0.34
C THR A 540 -11.13 -11.13 0.14
N ARG A 541 -10.03 -10.43 0.45
CA ARG A 541 -9.72 -9.13 -0.16
C ARG A 541 -8.21 -9.01 -0.35
N GLY A 542 -7.75 -9.03 -1.60
CA GLY A 542 -6.42 -8.51 -1.90
C GLY A 542 -5.55 -9.24 -2.94
N SER A 543 -6.09 -9.85 -4.00
CA SER A 543 -5.30 -10.04 -5.22
C SER A 543 -5.92 -9.20 -6.34
N ARG A 544 -5.44 -7.96 -6.48
CA ARG A 544 -5.75 -7.16 -7.67
C ARG A 544 -5.15 -7.87 -8.88
N ALA A 545 -6.00 -8.07 -9.89
CA ALA A 545 -5.65 -8.60 -11.20
C ALA A 545 -4.42 -7.86 -11.76
N ARG A 546 -3.28 -8.55 -11.79
CA ARG A 546 -2.14 -8.17 -12.62
C ARG A 546 -2.43 -8.73 -14.01
N LYS A 547 -2.21 -7.92 -15.06
CA LYS A 547 -2.06 -8.49 -16.41
C LYS A 547 -0.84 -9.41 -16.34
N LYS A 548 -1.07 -10.72 -16.32
CA LYS A 548 -0.03 -11.75 -16.40
C LYS A 548 0.15 -12.13 -17.87
N VAL A 549 1.41 -12.19 -18.29
CA VAL A 549 1.85 -13.19 -19.28
C VAL A 549 1.81 -14.53 -18.53
N SER A 550 1.35 -15.60 -19.18
CA SER A 550 1.18 -16.93 -18.55
C SER A 550 2.45 -17.33 -17.78
N ASP A 551 2.34 -17.51 -16.46
CA ASP A 551 3.45 -17.88 -15.57
C ASP A 551 3.47 -19.38 -15.23
N GLY A 552 2.83 -20.21 -16.06
CA GLY A 552 2.77 -21.67 -15.91
C GLY A 552 1.86 -22.17 -14.78
N ARG A 553 1.18 -21.28 -14.05
CA ARG A 553 0.26 -21.65 -12.95
C ARG A 553 -1.07 -22.20 -13.46
N PRO A 554 -1.77 -23.03 -12.67
CA PRO A 554 -3.10 -23.55 -13.04
C PRO A 554 -4.11 -22.42 -13.21
N PRO A 555 -5.06 -22.56 -14.15
CA PRO A 555 -6.13 -21.60 -14.33
C PRO A 555 -7.04 -21.64 -13.11
N ASP A 556 -7.01 -20.59 -12.29
CA ASP A 556 -7.76 -20.54 -11.03
C ASP A 556 -8.63 -19.28 -10.89
N THR A 557 -8.74 -18.51 -11.98
CA THR A 557 -9.52 -17.28 -12.04
C THR A 557 -10.79 -17.44 -12.87
N LYS A 558 -11.83 -16.68 -12.50
CA LYS A 558 -13.11 -16.64 -13.22
C LYS A 558 -12.94 -16.34 -14.73
N LYS A 559 -11.93 -15.55 -15.08
CA LYS A 559 -11.67 -15.16 -16.48
C LYS A 559 -11.03 -16.29 -17.28
N GLU A 560 -10.13 -17.05 -16.67
CA GLU A 560 -9.45 -18.18 -17.30
C GLU A 560 -10.43 -19.35 -17.50
N LEU A 561 -11.22 -19.68 -16.48
CA LEU A 561 -12.10 -20.85 -16.50
C LEU A 561 -13.41 -20.66 -17.28
N LEU A 562 -13.96 -19.44 -17.39
CA LEU A 562 -15.25 -19.20 -18.04
C LEU A 562 -15.15 -18.41 -19.35
N GLY A 563 -13.94 -18.06 -19.78
CA GLY A 563 -13.72 -17.20 -20.96
C GLY A 563 -14.32 -15.80 -20.84
N ARG A 564 -14.18 -14.99 -21.90
CA ARG A 564 -14.89 -13.69 -22.00
C ARG A 564 -16.31 -13.92 -22.51
N ARG A 565 -17.32 -13.44 -21.78
CA ARG A 565 -18.66 -13.25 -22.37
C ARG A 565 -18.57 -12.20 -23.49
N PRO A 566 -19.19 -12.43 -24.68
CA PRO A 566 -19.44 -11.37 -25.63
C PRO A 566 -20.26 -10.27 -24.93
N SER A 567 -19.87 -9.02 -25.07
CA SER A 567 -20.64 -7.91 -24.50
C SER A 567 -21.99 -7.85 -25.22
N LYS A 568 -23.07 -8.27 -24.55
CA LYS A 568 -24.41 -7.93 -25.00
C LYS A 568 -24.57 -6.41 -24.92
N ALA A 569 -24.61 -5.78 -26.09
CA ALA A 569 -25.03 -4.41 -26.27
C ALA A 569 -26.39 -4.26 -25.59
N THR A 570 -26.43 -3.53 -24.48
CA THR A 570 -27.69 -3.15 -23.84
C THR A 570 -27.76 -1.64 -23.88
N THR A 571 -28.59 -1.18 -24.81
CA THR A 571 -28.98 0.19 -25.08
C THR A 571 -29.21 0.97 -23.79
N ARG A 572 -28.38 1.99 -23.55
CA ARG A 572 -28.63 3.00 -22.51
C ARG A 572 -29.90 3.77 -22.88
N LYS A 573 -31.04 3.40 -22.31
CA LYS A 573 -32.15 4.35 -22.16
C LYS A 573 -31.69 5.45 -21.21
N LYS A 574 -31.68 6.69 -21.71
CA LYS A 574 -31.52 7.92 -20.91
C LYS A 574 -32.66 7.95 -19.88
N LEU A 575 -32.38 7.56 -18.65
CA LEU A 575 -33.14 8.00 -17.49
C LEU A 575 -32.39 9.20 -16.91
N LEU A 576 -33.14 10.28 -16.72
CA LEU A 576 -32.71 11.59 -16.27
C LEU A 576 -31.76 11.48 -15.08
N ALA A 577 -30.59 12.10 -15.20
CA ALA A 577 -29.70 12.29 -14.08
C ALA A 577 -30.41 13.14 -13.00
N PRO A 578 -30.35 12.77 -11.70
CA PRO A 578 -30.70 13.73 -10.66
C PRO A 578 -29.74 14.92 -10.80
N GLN A 579 -30.28 16.13 -10.93
CA GLN A 579 -29.50 17.35 -10.87
C GLN A 579 -28.71 17.35 -9.55
N LYS A 580 -27.38 17.25 -9.68
CA LYS A 580 -26.46 17.58 -8.58
C LYS A 580 -26.55 19.09 -8.36
N VAL A 581 -27.40 19.53 -7.44
CA VAL A 581 -27.22 20.85 -6.84
C VAL A 581 -26.06 20.73 -5.86
N SER A 582 -24.89 21.22 -6.25
CA SER A 582 -23.76 21.32 -5.31
C SER A 582 -24.09 22.32 -4.21
N LEU A 583 -23.64 22.10 -2.97
CA LEU A 583 -23.70 23.06 -1.85
C LEU A 583 -23.21 24.46 -2.24
N ARG A 584 -22.27 24.55 -3.20
CA ARG A 584 -21.78 25.81 -3.78
C ARG A 584 -22.85 26.65 -4.49
N ALA A 585 -23.93 26.03 -4.98
CA ALA A 585 -25.07 26.73 -5.57
C ALA A 585 -26.07 27.25 -4.51
N ARG A 586 -25.89 26.88 -3.24
CA ARG A 586 -26.67 27.42 -2.11
C ARG A 586 -25.95 28.55 -1.36
N PHE A 587 -24.68 28.81 -1.65
CA PHE A 587 -23.80 29.72 -0.88
C PHE A 587 -22.99 30.70 -1.72
N THR A 588 -23.57 31.30 -2.75
CA THR A 588 -23.09 32.61 -3.24
C THR A 588 -24.26 33.38 -3.87
N PRO A 589 -24.37 34.70 -3.66
CA PRO A 589 -23.30 35.59 -3.21
C PRO A 589 -23.51 36.02 -1.75
N LEU A 590 -22.53 35.78 -0.88
CA LEU A 590 -22.43 36.51 0.38
C LEU A 590 -21.24 37.50 0.29
N PRO A 591 -21.40 38.76 0.74
CA PRO A 591 -20.37 39.79 0.64
C PRO A 591 -19.10 39.48 1.43
N GLU A 592 -17.97 40.04 0.98
CA GLU A 592 -16.61 39.81 1.50
C GLU A 592 -16.43 40.10 3.01
N ASN A 593 -17.36 40.82 3.64
CA ASN A 593 -17.31 41.19 5.05
C ASN A 593 -18.17 40.28 5.98
N CYS A 594 -18.62 39.12 5.51
CA CYS A 594 -19.43 38.20 6.31
C CYS A 594 -18.55 37.25 7.17
N PRO A 595 -18.88 36.99 8.45
CA PRO A 595 -18.16 36.07 9.35
C PRO A 595 -17.99 34.63 8.83
N LEU A 596 -18.66 34.27 7.73
CA LEU A 596 -18.48 33.00 7.02
C LEU A 596 -17.12 32.86 6.32
N SER A 597 -16.41 33.96 6.03
CA SER A 597 -15.01 33.90 5.55
C SER A 597 -14.07 33.33 6.60
N TRP A 598 -14.32 33.59 7.90
CA TRP A 598 -13.58 32.99 9.00
C TRP A 598 -13.81 31.48 9.12
N LEU A 599 -15.00 30.98 8.76
CA LEU A 599 -15.27 29.55 8.75
C LEU A 599 -14.41 28.83 7.68
N LEU A 600 -14.24 29.45 6.51
CA LEU A 600 -13.33 28.96 5.47
C LEU A 600 -11.87 29.00 5.92
N SER A 601 -11.44 30.06 6.61
CA SER A 601 -10.07 30.15 7.17
C SER A 601 -9.81 29.14 8.30
N ILE A 602 -10.80 28.84 9.15
CA ILE A 602 -10.70 27.81 10.19
C ILE A 602 -10.65 26.41 9.55
N MET A 603 -11.44 26.18 8.49
CA MET A 603 -11.40 24.95 7.69
C MET A 603 -10.08 24.79 6.94
N GLU A 604 -9.51 25.87 6.38
CA GLU A 604 -8.20 25.88 5.74
C GLU A 604 -7.07 25.61 6.75
N LEU A 605 -7.12 26.22 7.95
CA LEU A 605 -6.17 25.93 9.04
C LEU A 605 -6.22 24.46 9.49
N HIS A 606 -7.38 23.83 9.53
CA HIS A 606 -7.50 22.39 9.85
C HIS A 606 -7.04 21.49 8.71
N ILE A 607 -7.19 21.92 7.46
CA ILE A 607 -6.72 21.19 6.26
C ILE A 607 -5.20 21.29 6.12
N GLU A 608 -4.60 22.44 6.44
CA GLU A 608 -3.16 22.69 6.37
C GLU A 608 -2.39 22.09 7.56
N GLN A 609 -2.96 22.07 8.76
CA GLN A 609 -2.32 21.44 9.94
C GLN A 609 -2.30 19.90 9.87
N ALA A 610 -3.10 19.27 9.01
CA ALA A 610 -3.07 17.83 8.76
C ALA A 610 -1.84 17.36 7.93
N GLY A 611 -0.80 18.18 7.83
CA GLY A 611 0.45 17.91 7.12
C GLY A 611 1.22 16.71 7.67
N LEU A 612 0.96 15.53 7.09
CA LEU A 612 1.83 14.36 7.15
C LEU A 612 2.07 13.81 5.72
N PRO A 613 3.27 13.25 5.46
CA PRO A 613 3.75 12.95 4.11
C PRO A 613 2.85 11.95 3.38
N ALA A 614 2.78 12.06 2.05
CA ALA A 614 1.98 11.22 1.17
C ALA A 614 2.11 9.73 1.52
N PHE A 615 1.08 9.16 2.14
CA PHE A 615 1.03 7.75 2.51
C PHE A 615 0.55 6.89 1.32
N GLU A 616 1.42 6.01 0.85
CA GLU A 616 1.10 5.04 -0.20
C GLU A 616 0.23 3.90 0.34
N LYS A 617 -0.94 3.73 -0.27
CA LYS A 617 -1.80 2.52 -0.37
C LYS A 617 -1.47 1.37 0.61
N GLY A 618 -2.01 1.43 1.84
CA GLY A 618 -2.01 0.31 2.78
C GLY A 618 -2.95 0.50 3.97
N GLY A 619 -4.26 0.29 3.78
CA GLY A 619 -5.30 0.60 4.79
C GLY A 619 -5.21 -0.12 6.16
N CYS A 620 -4.28 -1.06 6.35
CA CYS A 620 -4.07 -1.75 7.64
C CYS A 620 -2.80 -1.29 8.38
N ILE A 621 -1.86 -0.66 7.68
CA ILE A 621 -0.63 -0.07 8.28
C ILE A 621 -0.98 1.31 8.86
N ALA A 622 -1.75 2.11 8.10
CA ALA A 622 -2.20 3.44 8.53
C ALA A 622 -2.94 3.45 9.87
N LEU A 623 -3.79 2.46 10.15
CA LEU A 623 -4.52 2.36 11.43
C LEU A 623 -3.59 1.99 12.59
N ARG A 624 -2.57 1.16 12.35
CA ARG A 624 -1.60 0.75 13.38
C ARG A 624 -0.68 1.92 13.75
N ASP A 625 -0.23 2.66 12.75
CA ASP A 625 0.66 3.80 12.93
C ASP A 625 -0.08 4.96 13.58
N ALA A 626 -1.31 5.27 13.13
CA ALA A 626 -2.16 6.25 13.79
C ALA A 626 -2.47 5.88 15.24
N ARG A 627 -2.79 4.61 15.53
CA ARG A 627 -3.00 4.12 16.90
C ARG A 627 -1.75 4.28 17.77
N ASN A 628 -0.59 3.89 17.26
CA ASN A 628 0.66 3.97 18.02
C ASN A 628 1.05 5.43 18.29
N GLU A 629 0.86 6.31 17.31
CA GLU A 629 1.12 7.74 17.44
C GLU A 629 0.19 8.38 18.46
N ILE A 630 -1.10 8.03 18.47
CA ILE A 630 -2.05 8.52 19.49
C ILE A 630 -1.68 8.00 20.88
N ARG A 631 -1.30 6.72 21.02
CA ARG A 631 -0.85 6.18 22.31
C ARG A 631 0.38 6.91 22.83
N ARG A 632 1.33 7.21 21.94
CA ARG A 632 2.51 8.00 22.26
C ARG A 632 2.12 9.41 22.72
N LYS A 633 1.26 10.10 21.96
CA LYS A 633 0.75 11.45 22.30
C LYS A 633 -0.05 11.48 23.61
N LEU A 634 -0.88 10.47 23.89
CA LEU A 634 -1.64 10.35 25.13
C LEU A 634 -0.74 10.06 26.34
N ARG A 635 0.26 9.19 26.18
CA ARG A 635 1.24 8.88 27.24
C ARG A 635 2.11 10.08 27.57
N ASP A 636 2.54 10.82 26.56
CA ASP A 636 3.43 11.97 26.70
C ASP A 636 2.65 13.26 27.05
N GLY A 637 1.31 13.23 27.07
CA GLY A 637 0.43 14.35 27.39
C GLY A 637 -0.01 14.38 28.88
N PRO A 638 -0.40 15.55 29.41
CA PRO A 638 -0.79 15.69 30.83
C PRO A 638 -2.13 15.02 31.21
N GLY A 639 -2.76 14.28 30.29
CA GLY A 639 -4.19 13.92 30.36
C GLY A 639 -4.55 12.53 30.85
N SER A 640 -3.60 11.71 31.30
CA SER A 640 -3.91 10.39 31.88
C SER A 640 -3.58 10.34 33.37
N GLN A 641 -4.23 11.20 34.17
CA GLN A 641 -4.25 11.04 35.62
C GLN A 641 -5.56 10.35 36.00
N VAL A 642 -5.47 9.20 36.67
CA VAL A 642 -6.63 8.58 37.31
C VAL A 642 -7.05 9.51 38.44
N LYS A 643 -8.18 10.20 38.28
CA LYS A 643 -8.68 11.17 39.27
C LYS A 643 -9.22 10.50 40.52
N ASP A 644 -9.79 9.31 40.37
CA ASP A 644 -10.38 8.52 41.45
C ASP A 644 -10.37 7.04 41.05
N MET A 645 -9.98 6.17 41.98
CA MET A 645 -9.99 4.70 41.81
C MET A 645 -11.34 4.07 42.20
N VAL A 646 -12.25 4.86 42.78
CA VAL A 646 -13.51 4.40 43.40
C VAL A 646 -14.76 4.80 42.60
N ALA A 647 -14.68 5.87 41.81
CA ALA A 647 -15.82 6.35 41.02
C ALA A 647 -16.16 5.43 39.82
N PHE A 648 -17.41 4.98 39.74
CA PHE A 648 -17.92 4.22 38.59
C PHE A 648 -18.36 5.17 37.47
N GLY A 649 -17.41 5.56 36.60
CA GLY A 649 -17.65 6.39 35.42
C GLY A 649 -17.78 5.58 34.13
N THR A 650 -18.26 6.21 33.05
CA THR A 650 -18.21 5.61 31.70
C THR A 650 -16.75 5.22 31.34
N PRO A 651 -16.53 4.09 30.64
CA PRO A 651 -15.20 3.69 30.14
C PRO A 651 -14.55 4.73 29.23
N PHE A 652 -15.33 5.69 28.74
CA PHE A 652 -14.89 6.78 27.88
C PHE A 652 -14.78 8.13 28.60
N GLY A 653 -14.97 8.17 29.93
CA GLY A 653 -14.93 9.41 30.72
C GLY A 653 -13.61 10.17 30.62
N TRP A 654 -12.49 9.46 30.42
CA TRP A 654 -11.17 10.05 30.17
C TRP A 654 -11.12 10.93 28.92
N LEU A 655 -12.02 10.72 27.93
CA LEU A 655 -12.09 11.58 26.74
C LEU A 655 -12.61 12.99 27.07
N ASN A 656 -13.52 13.12 28.04
CA ASN A 656 -13.99 14.43 28.53
C ASN A 656 -12.85 15.20 29.20
N ASP A 657 -12.05 14.50 30.00
CA ASP A 657 -10.92 15.09 30.70
C ASP A 657 -9.88 15.66 29.71
N ILE A 658 -9.65 14.99 28.58
CA ILE A 658 -8.75 15.49 27.53
C ILE A 658 -9.25 16.82 26.94
N LEU A 659 -10.55 17.00 26.73
CA LEU A 659 -11.09 18.28 26.25
C LEU A 659 -10.92 19.40 27.27
N LEU A 660 -11.19 19.11 28.54
CA LEU A 660 -11.05 20.10 29.62
C LEU A 660 -9.60 20.58 29.75
N LEU A 661 -8.64 19.67 29.57
CA LEU A 661 -7.21 19.98 29.64
C LEU A 661 -6.67 20.78 28.44
N ARG A 662 -7.42 20.88 27.33
CA ARG A 662 -7.06 21.71 26.15
C ARG A 662 -6.82 23.17 26.53
N HIS A 663 -7.55 23.67 27.53
CA HIS A 663 -7.45 25.06 27.98
C HIS A 663 -6.35 25.28 29.03
N LEU A 664 -5.81 24.20 29.60
CA LEU A 664 -4.85 24.24 30.71
C LEU A 664 -3.41 23.95 30.25
N THR A 665 -3.18 23.77 28.94
CA THR A 665 -1.89 23.34 28.39
C THR A 665 -1.01 24.53 27.96
N PRO A 666 0.23 24.66 28.48
CA PRO A 666 1.05 25.87 28.30
C PRO A 666 1.83 25.94 26.98
N THR A 667 1.98 24.86 26.21
CA THR A 667 2.83 24.82 25.01
C THR A 667 2.05 24.53 23.72
N ALA A 668 2.46 25.17 22.63
CA ALA A 668 1.82 25.02 21.31
C ALA A 668 1.89 23.57 20.76
N GLN A 669 2.97 22.85 21.08
CA GLN A 669 3.18 21.47 20.62
C GLN A 669 2.22 20.48 21.31
N THR A 670 2.00 20.63 22.62
CA THR A 670 1.05 19.79 23.36
C THR A 670 -0.39 20.11 22.96
N LYS A 671 -0.70 21.39 22.71
CA LYS A 671 -2.01 21.81 22.20
C LYS A 671 -2.35 21.14 20.85
N SER A 672 -1.42 21.15 19.89
CA SER A 672 -1.60 20.49 18.59
C SER A 672 -1.77 18.97 18.71
N ALA A 673 -0.99 18.31 19.58
CA ALA A 673 -1.14 16.88 19.82
C ALA A 673 -2.50 16.51 20.43
N MET A 674 -3.04 17.37 21.31
CA MET A 674 -4.38 17.19 21.90
C MET A 674 -5.47 17.42 20.85
N GLU A 675 -5.33 18.43 19.99
CA GLU A 675 -6.28 18.69 18.89
C GLU A 675 -6.35 17.51 17.90
N ASP A 676 -5.21 16.87 17.59
CA ASP A 676 -5.18 15.63 16.82
C ASP A 676 -5.91 14.48 17.53
N CYS A 677 -5.69 14.30 18.83
CA CYS A 677 -6.37 13.27 19.61
C CYS A 677 -7.89 13.51 19.69
N ILE A 678 -8.31 14.77 19.87
CA ILE A 678 -9.71 15.19 19.87
C ILE A 678 -10.36 14.86 18.51
N SER A 679 -9.70 15.18 17.40
CA SER A 679 -10.19 14.86 16.04
C SER A 679 -10.39 13.36 15.78
N TYR A 680 -9.73 12.50 16.56
CA TYR A 680 -9.84 11.05 16.41
C TYR A 680 -11.15 10.48 16.97
N PHE A 681 -11.69 11.11 18.02
CA PHE A 681 -12.84 10.62 18.78
C PHE A 681 -14.06 11.55 18.70
N CYS A 682 -13.88 12.81 18.30
CA CYS A 682 -14.93 13.81 18.31
C CYS A 682 -15.44 14.14 16.90
N THR A 683 -16.75 14.37 16.79
CA THR A 683 -17.35 15.01 15.63
C THR A 683 -17.10 16.51 15.70
N PHE A 684 -16.73 17.14 14.59
CA PHE A 684 -16.62 18.60 14.49
C PHE A 684 -17.82 19.15 13.72
N GLY A 685 -18.58 20.04 14.34
CA GLY A 685 -19.81 20.57 13.78
C GLY A 685 -20.00 22.05 14.02
N VAL A 686 -20.95 22.63 13.30
CA VAL A 686 -21.38 24.02 13.46
C VAL A 686 -22.89 24.09 13.40
N ASN A 687 -23.49 24.93 14.24
CA ASN A 687 -24.91 25.21 14.20
C ASN A 687 -25.18 26.35 13.23
N VAL A 688 -26.05 26.13 12.26
CA VAL A 688 -26.50 27.15 11.32
C VAL A 688 -27.98 27.42 11.58
N ARG A 689 -28.32 28.67 11.86
CA ARG A 689 -29.72 29.10 11.98
C ARG A 689 -30.10 29.96 10.80
N ASP A 690 -31.32 29.75 10.34
CA ASP A 690 -31.99 30.49 9.26
C ASP A 690 -33.23 31.14 9.86
N CYS A 691 -33.23 32.47 9.87
CA CYS A 691 -34.36 33.28 10.29
C CYS A 691 -34.93 33.97 9.04
N MET A 692 -36.23 33.81 8.81
CA MET A 692 -36.90 34.37 7.63
C MET A 692 -37.11 35.90 7.71
N GLY A 693 -36.82 36.52 8.86
CA GLY A 693 -37.20 37.89 9.15
C GLY A 693 -38.69 38.01 9.53
N ASP A 694 -39.08 39.20 9.96
CA ASP A 694 -40.46 39.60 10.18
C ASP A 694 -40.80 40.73 9.20
N PRO A 695 -41.57 40.45 8.12
CA PRO A 695 -41.86 41.46 7.11
C PRO A 695 -42.61 42.68 7.67
N ASP A 696 -43.23 42.56 8.84
CA ASP A 696 -43.98 43.64 9.50
C ASP A 696 -43.11 44.43 10.52
N SER A 697 -41.83 44.09 10.67
CA SER A 697 -40.86 44.76 11.55
C SER A 697 -39.83 45.56 10.73
N GLU A 698 -39.78 46.89 10.90
CA GLU A 698 -38.76 47.73 10.25
C GLU A 698 -37.33 47.35 10.67
N GLU A 699 -37.14 46.94 11.93
CA GLU A 699 -35.83 46.56 12.47
C GLU A 699 -35.41 45.11 12.12
N HIS A 700 -36.34 44.28 11.64
CA HIS A 700 -36.11 42.84 11.41
C HIS A 700 -36.70 42.25 10.11
N SER A 701 -36.86 43.06 9.07
CA SER A 701 -37.54 42.67 7.80
C SER A 701 -36.81 41.64 6.92
N ALA A 702 -35.50 41.43 7.08
CA ALA A 702 -34.71 40.62 6.17
C ALA A 702 -34.37 39.21 6.69
N ARG A 703 -34.54 38.20 5.82
CA ARG A 703 -34.02 36.85 6.04
C ARG A 703 -32.50 36.90 6.24
N HIS A 704 -32.01 36.29 7.31
CA HIS A 704 -30.59 36.27 7.62
C HIS A 704 -30.20 34.97 8.31
N TRP A 705 -28.91 34.65 8.20
CA TRP A 705 -28.35 33.40 8.68
C TRP A 705 -27.37 33.71 9.80
N THR A 706 -27.39 32.90 10.86
CA THR A 706 -26.39 32.97 11.92
C THR A 706 -25.66 31.66 12.01
N VAL A 707 -24.34 31.73 11.96
CA VAL A 707 -23.47 30.57 12.16
C VAL A 707 -22.95 30.64 13.59
N GLY A 708 -23.29 29.64 14.39
CA GLY A 708 -22.81 29.49 15.76
C GLY A 708 -21.32 29.17 15.79
N LEU A 709 -20.74 29.23 17.00
CA LEU A 709 -19.36 28.79 17.18
C LEU A 709 -19.23 27.29 16.83
N PRO A 710 -18.16 26.90 16.12
CA PRO A 710 -17.85 25.49 15.92
C PRO A 710 -17.65 24.80 17.26
N TYR A 711 -18.11 23.56 17.34
CA TYR A 711 -18.00 22.76 18.55
C TYR A 711 -17.53 21.34 18.23
N TRP A 712 -16.87 20.76 19.23
CA TRP A 712 -16.52 19.34 19.24
C TRP A 712 -17.60 18.60 20.01
N ARG A 713 -18.19 17.57 19.40
CA ARG A 713 -19.13 16.68 20.05
C ARG A 713 -18.49 15.31 20.27
N GLN A 714 -18.38 14.92 21.53
CA GLN A 714 -17.84 13.63 21.96
C GLN A 714 -18.90 12.57 22.16
N HIS A 715 -20.02 12.95 22.77
CA HIS A 715 -21.03 12.00 23.25
C HIS A 715 -22.18 11.92 22.28
N LEU A 716 -22.34 10.74 21.69
CA LEU A 716 -23.55 10.35 20.98
C LEU A 716 -24.28 9.36 21.87
N THR A 717 -25.20 9.88 22.67
CA THR A 717 -26.03 9.06 23.55
C THR A 717 -27.39 8.86 22.90
N LEU A 718 -27.76 7.61 22.67
CA LEU A 718 -29.08 7.24 22.17
C LEU A 718 -30.12 7.41 23.28
N ASN A 719 -31.32 7.83 22.91
CA ASN A 719 -32.46 7.98 23.83
C ASN A 719 -33.76 7.47 23.18
N GLU A 720 -34.83 7.44 23.95
CA GLU A 720 -36.16 6.96 23.53
C GLU A 720 -36.69 7.71 22.30
N GLN A 721 -36.62 9.04 22.30
CA GLN A 721 -37.07 9.84 21.16
C GLN A 721 -36.29 9.50 19.88
N MET A 722 -34.98 9.22 19.99
CA MET A 722 -34.17 8.79 18.85
C MET A 722 -34.54 7.39 18.38
N HIS A 723 -34.93 6.50 19.29
CA HIS A 723 -35.40 5.15 18.98
C HIS A 723 -36.68 5.20 18.14
N ASP A 724 -37.70 5.90 18.64
CA ASP A 724 -39.00 6.05 17.96
C ASP A 724 -38.83 6.66 16.56
N ASN A 725 -38.04 7.73 16.45
CA ASN A 725 -37.82 8.43 15.17
C ASN A 725 -37.02 7.61 14.14
N SER A 726 -36.40 6.52 14.56
CA SER A 726 -35.59 5.65 13.70
C SER A 726 -36.11 4.22 13.61
N ASP A 727 -37.29 3.95 14.19
CA ASP A 727 -37.87 2.61 14.29
C ASP A 727 -36.87 1.60 14.89
N GLY A 728 -36.11 2.07 15.90
CA GLY A 728 -35.04 1.32 16.53
C GLY A 728 -33.84 0.96 15.63
N ASP A 729 -33.71 1.47 14.40
CA ASP A 729 -32.56 1.21 13.53
C ASP A 729 -31.48 2.29 13.66
N ILE A 730 -30.34 1.92 14.28
CA ILE A 730 -29.18 2.81 14.45
C ILE A 730 -28.67 3.35 13.11
N ARG A 731 -28.80 2.59 12.01
CA ARG A 731 -28.42 3.08 10.68
C ARG A 731 -29.28 4.25 10.25
N VAL A 732 -30.59 4.19 10.51
CA VAL A 732 -31.55 5.24 10.17
C VAL A 732 -31.30 6.47 11.03
N TRP A 733 -31.13 6.26 12.34
CA TRP A 733 -30.73 7.33 13.27
C TRP A 733 -29.44 8.03 12.80
N PHE A 734 -28.39 7.27 12.50
CA PHE A 734 -27.10 7.82 12.10
C PHE A 734 -27.18 8.61 10.79
N GLN A 735 -28.00 8.16 9.84
CA GLN A 735 -28.25 8.90 8.59
C GLN A 735 -28.97 10.23 8.86
N ASN A 736 -29.95 10.23 9.76
CA ASN A 736 -30.65 11.44 10.17
C ASN A 736 -29.73 12.40 10.93
N TYR A 737 -28.85 11.86 11.79
CA TYR A 737 -27.83 12.64 12.49
C TYR A 737 -26.84 13.31 11.51
N MET A 738 -26.39 12.59 10.49
CA MET A 738 -25.45 13.14 9.49
C MET A 738 -26.10 14.11 8.51
N ASN A 739 -27.39 13.96 8.23
CA ASN A 739 -28.14 14.77 7.28
C ASN A 739 -29.53 15.08 7.84
N PRO A 740 -29.63 16.00 8.83
CA PRO A 740 -30.90 16.34 9.44
C PRO A 740 -31.86 16.86 8.36
N ARG A 741 -32.94 16.10 8.12
CA ARG A 741 -33.95 16.42 7.09
C ARG A 741 -34.90 17.54 7.54
N ILE A 742 -35.06 17.71 8.86
CA ILE A 742 -35.99 18.65 9.46
C ILE A 742 -35.18 19.58 10.38
N PRO A 743 -35.22 20.91 10.17
CA PRO A 743 -34.64 21.85 11.11
C PRO A 743 -35.34 21.79 12.45
N ALA A 744 -34.57 21.93 13.54
CA ALA A 744 -35.15 22.20 14.85
C ALA A 744 -35.78 23.61 14.82
N LYS A 745 -37.06 23.72 15.16
CA LYS A 745 -37.73 25.02 15.33
C LYS A 745 -37.24 25.67 16.62
N THR A 746 -36.60 26.82 16.52
CA THR A 746 -36.22 27.65 17.67
C THR A 746 -37.13 28.87 17.75
N ARG A 747 -37.54 29.25 18.97
CA ARG A 747 -38.59 30.26 19.17
C ARG A 747 -38.14 31.72 19.04
N HIS A 748 -36.83 32.00 18.94
CA HIS A 748 -36.31 33.37 18.98
C HIS A 748 -35.14 33.58 18.02
N CYS A 749 -35.11 34.76 17.41
CA CYS A 749 -33.93 35.27 16.69
C CYS A 749 -32.84 35.70 17.68
N LEU A 750 -31.56 35.48 17.32
CA LEU A 750 -30.41 35.89 18.15
C LEU A 750 -30.07 37.39 18.04
N ARG A 751 -30.67 38.11 17.09
CA ARG A 751 -30.58 39.57 17.08
C ARG A 751 -31.49 40.09 18.19
N GLY A 752 -30.89 40.68 19.22
CA GLY A 752 -31.60 41.44 20.22
C GLY A 752 -31.38 42.93 20.03
N ASN A 753 -32.26 43.74 20.60
CA ASN A 753 -31.94 45.14 20.87
C ASN A 753 -30.79 45.22 21.91
N PRO A 754 -30.22 46.41 22.19
CA PRO A 754 -29.12 46.57 23.15
C PRO A 754 -29.41 46.01 24.55
N ASP A 755 -30.70 45.90 24.92
CA ASP A 755 -31.17 45.35 26.20
C ASP A 755 -31.32 43.80 26.19
N GLY A 756 -30.93 43.14 25.10
CA GLY A 756 -30.93 41.68 24.97
C GLY A 756 -32.28 41.06 24.64
N VAL A 757 -33.31 41.86 24.35
CA VAL A 757 -34.64 41.38 23.95
C VAL A 757 -34.63 41.01 22.47
N ALA A 758 -34.96 39.75 22.16
CA ALA A 758 -34.97 39.24 20.80
C ALA A 758 -35.93 40.05 19.89
N LEU A 759 -35.41 40.54 18.76
CA LEU A 759 -36.13 41.37 17.79
C LEU A 759 -37.24 40.61 17.05
N TYR A 760 -37.24 39.27 17.10
CA TYR A 760 -38.25 38.43 16.48
C TYR A 760 -38.61 37.22 17.34
N LYS A 761 -39.92 37.03 17.54
CA LYS A 761 -40.54 35.95 18.31
C LYS A 761 -41.10 34.81 17.46
N GLY A 762 -40.94 34.86 16.13
CA GLY A 762 -41.43 33.81 15.25
C GLY A 762 -40.46 32.65 15.06
N ASN A 763 -40.85 31.67 14.24
CA ASN A 763 -40.16 30.40 14.12
C ASN A 763 -38.86 30.54 13.31
N CYS A 764 -37.71 30.41 14.00
CA CYS A 764 -36.40 30.24 13.37
C CYS A 764 -36.11 28.75 13.15
N SER A 765 -35.35 28.41 12.12
CA SER A 765 -34.93 27.04 11.82
C SER A 765 -33.45 26.88 12.14
N SER A 766 -33.08 25.86 12.93
CA SER A 766 -31.69 25.53 13.25
C SER A 766 -31.31 24.18 12.67
N PHE A 767 -30.15 24.10 12.04
CA PHE A 767 -29.58 22.88 11.48
C PHE A 767 -28.16 22.69 12.00
N GLU A 768 -27.85 21.46 12.39
CA GLU A 768 -26.49 21.05 12.71
C GLU A 768 -25.78 20.61 11.42
N VAL A 769 -24.65 21.24 11.11
CA VAL A 769 -23.79 20.88 9.99
C VAL A 769 -22.53 20.23 10.53
N ILE A 770 -22.38 18.93 10.29
CA ILE A 770 -21.16 18.18 10.60
C ILE A 770 -20.12 18.49 9.52
N LEU A 771 -18.97 19.02 9.94
CA LEU A 771 -17.85 19.39 9.07
C LEU A 771 -16.78 18.30 9.03
N SER A 772 -16.56 17.61 10.16
CA SER A 772 -15.66 16.46 10.23
C SER A 772 -16.20 15.36 11.14
N ILE A 773 -15.87 14.12 10.80
CA ILE A 773 -16.36 12.92 11.50
C ILE A 773 -15.19 12.21 12.21
N PRO A 774 -15.40 11.55 13.35
CA PRO A 774 -14.31 10.93 14.10
C PRO A 774 -13.79 9.67 13.42
N ILE A 775 -12.51 9.32 13.64
CA ILE A 775 -11.98 8.05 13.14
C ILE A 775 -12.54 6.87 13.95
N ILE A 776 -12.74 7.07 15.25
CA ILE A 776 -13.42 6.13 16.14
C ILE A 776 -14.72 6.78 16.60
N LEU A 777 -15.83 6.23 16.13
CA LEU A 777 -17.17 6.68 16.49
C LEU A 777 -17.66 5.87 17.67
N ILE A 778 -17.96 6.53 18.78
CA ILE A 778 -18.50 5.95 20.00
C ILE A 778 -19.96 6.39 20.15
N ILE A 779 -20.85 5.43 20.38
CA ILE A 779 -22.28 5.67 20.59
C ILE A 779 -22.66 4.98 21.89
N GLU A 780 -23.05 5.73 22.91
CA GLU A 780 -23.52 5.20 24.18
C GLU A 780 -25.04 5.00 24.15
N THR A 781 -25.55 3.95 24.78
CA THR A 781 -26.98 3.60 24.75
C THR A 781 -27.81 4.26 25.86
N GLY A 782 -27.23 5.18 26.63
CA GLY A 782 -27.89 5.85 27.75
C GLY A 782 -28.33 4.88 28.85
N ASP A 783 -29.12 5.37 29.82
CA ASP A 783 -29.68 4.56 30.92
C ASP A 783 -30.98 3.81 30.52
N SER A 784 -31.31 3.80 29.23
CA SER A 784 -32.57 3.24 28.75
C SER A 784 -32.43 1.74 28.46
N ASP A 785 -32.33 0.97 29.54
CA ASP A 785 -32.11 -0.49 29.54
C ASP A 785 -33.19 -1.32 28.80
N ILE A 786 -34.27 -0.66 28.40
CA ILE A 786 -35.49 -1.27 27.87
C ILE A 786 -35.55 -1.18 26.33
N LEU A 787 -34.77 -0.30 25.70
CA LEU A 787 -34.91 -0.02 24.27
C LEU A 787 -34.10 -0.98 23.41
N ASP A 788 -34.79 -1.69 22.53
CA ASP A 788 -34.18 -2.66 21.65
C ASP A 788 -33.74 -2.06 20.31
N TRP A 789 -32.43 -1.98 20.11
CA TRP A 789 -31.84 -1.36 18.91
C TRP A 789 -31.37 -2.40 17.88
N SER A 790 -31.67 -2.17 16.61
CA SER A 790 -31.08 -2.88 15.48
C SER A 790 -29.69 -2.32 15.18
N ILE A 791 -28.66 -3.13 15.41
CA ILE A 791 -27.25 -2.74 15.30
C ILE A 791 -26.68 -3.15 13.93
N PRO A 792 -26.33 -2.19 13.06
CA PRO A 792 -25.77 -2.48 11.76
C PRO A 792 -24.27 -2.81 11.87
N GLY A 793 -23.79 -3.78 11.09
CA GLY A 793 -22.34 -4.03 10.99
C GLY A 793 -21.56 -2.91 10.29
N THR A 794 -22.26 -2.09 9.49
CA THR A 794 -21.66 -1.01 8.71
C THR A 794 -22.59 0.19 8.58
N MET A 795 -22.05 1.41 8.65
CA MET A 795 -22.80 2.66 8.49
C MET A 795 -22.13 3.58 7.45
N LEU A 796 -22.94 4.36 6.73
CA LEU A 796 -22.46 5.28 5.69
C LEU A 796 -22.75 6.73 6.12
N PRO A 797 -21.72 7.57 6.33
CA PRO A 797 -21.93 8.98 6.68
C PRO A 797 -22.57 9.80 5.55
N ILE A 798 -22.24 9.46 4.29
CA ILE A 798 -22.77 10.12 3.10
C ILE A 798 -23.49 9.07 2.23
N PRO A 799 -24.81 9.18 2.01
CA PRO A 799 -25.54 8.31 1.11
C PRO A 799 -24.89 8.26 -0.29
N GLY A 800 -24.66 7.06 -0.83
CA GLY A 800 -24.13 6.85 -2.18
C GLY A 800 -22.60 6.93 -2.36
N HIS A 801 -21.82 7.26 -1.32
CA HIS A 801 -20.35 7.42 -1.40
C HIS A 801 -19.55 6.20 -0.91
N SER A 802 -20.17 5.02 -0.82
CA SER A 802 -19.46 3.77 -0.45
C SER A 802 -18.29 3.43 -1.38
N ARG A 803 -18.30 3.94 -2.63
CA ARG A 803 -17.23 3.75 -3.62
C ARG A 803 -15.96 4.55 -3.34
N ASP A 804 -16.06 5.63 -2.54
CA ASP A 804 -14.92 6.52 -2.23
C ASP A 804 -14.17 6.11 -0.96
N GLY A 805 -14.69 5.12 -0.24
CA GLY A 805 -14.07 4.51 0.93
C GLY A 805 -14.34 5.26 2.23
N VAL A 806 -15.45 6.01 2.34
CA VAL A 806 -15.90 6.66 3.58
C VAL A 806 -17.05 5.85 4.17
N GLN A 807 -16.74 4.94 5.09
CA GLN A 807 -17.69 4.01 5.69
C GLN A 807 -17.24 3.63 7.10
N TYR A 808 -18.19 3.50 8.03
CA TYR A 808 -17.92 2.94 9.35
C TYR A 808 -18.18 1.43 9.36
N SER A 809 -17.33 0.70 10.07
CA SER A 809 -17.46 -0.73 10.35
C SER A 809 -17.45 -0.97 11.86
N ILE A 810 -18.36 -1.81 12.37
CA ILE A 810 -18.42 -2.14 13.80
C ILE A 810 -17.08 -2.71 14.27
N ALA A 811 -16.58 -2.23 15.41
CA ALA A 811 -15.29 -2.62 15.97
C ALA A 811 -15.47 -3.32 17.32
N ALA A 812 -16.31 -2.78 18.21
CA ALA A 812 -16.54 -3.34 19.53
C ALA A 812 -17.89 -2.93 20.12
N HIS A 813 -18.35 -3.71 21.08
CA HIS A 813 -19.40 -3.36 22.03
C HIS A 813 -18.80 -3.26 23.43
N VAL A 814 -19.38 -2.40 24.25
CA VAL A 814 -19.13 -2.32 25.69
C VAL A 814 -20.43 -2.71 26.38
N TYR A 815 -20.33 -3.59 27.36
CA TYR A 815 -21.45 -4.02 28.19
C TYR A 815 -21.19 -3.69 29.64
N THR A 816 -22.25 -3.49 30.40
CA THR A 816 -22.19 -3.19 31.83
C THR A 816 -23.26 -3.95 32.60
N ASN A 817 -22.98 -4.25 33.86
CA ASN A 817 -23.98 -4.69 34.84
C ASN A 817 -24.19 -3.65 35.96
N GLY A 818 -23.74 -2.41 35.75
CA GLY A 818 -23.81 -1.32 36.73
C GLY A 818 -22.66 -1.26 37.74
N SER A 819 -21.82 -2.31 37.84
CA SER A 819 -20.65 -2.33 38.74
C SER A 819 -19.35 -2.80 38.06
N HIS A 820 -19.46 -3.33 36.83
CA HIS A 820 -18.35 -3.86 36.06
C HIS A 820 -18.61 -3.70 34.57
N PHE A 821 -17.56 -3.40 33.81
CA PHE A 821 -17.61 -3.33 32.35
C PHE A 821 -16.88 -4.52 31.72
N ILE A 822 -17.48 -5.05 30.67
CA ILE A 822 -16.86 -6.04 29.78
C ILE A 822 -16.94 -5.53 28.35
N THR A 823 -16.10 -6.04 27.47
CA THR A 823 -16.13 -5.66 26.05
C THR A 823 -16.06 -6.86 25.14
N ARG A 824 -16.80 -6.78 24.03
CA ARG A 824 -16.69 -7.71 22.92
C ARG A 824 -16.17 -6.97 21.71
N TYR A 825 -15.07 -7.41 21.11
CA TYR A 825 -14.45 -6.69 20.01
C TYR A 825 -13.99 -7.60 18.87
N ILE A 826 -13.84 -7.00 17.69
CA ILE A 826 -13.36 -7.66 16.48
C ILE A 826 -11.87 -7.36 16.33
N SER A 827 -11.05 -8.41 16.26
CA SER A 827 -9.64 -8.25 15.95
C SER A 827 -9.41 -7.86 14.48
N PRO A 828 -8.22 -7.37 14.11
CA PRO A 828 -7.86 -7.17 12.70
C PRO A 828 -7.95 -8.45 11.84
N SER A 829 -7.88 -9.64 12.47
CA SER A 829 -8.11 -10.95 11.84
C SER A 829 -9.58 -11.36 11.76
N LYS A 830 -10.51 -10.46 12.10
CA LYS A 830 -11.97 -10.65 12.10
C LYS A 830 -12.44 -11.76 13.05
N HIS A 831 -11.71 -12.00 14.12
CA HIS A 831 -12.16 -12.88 15.19
C HIS A 831 -12.82 -12.03 16.27
N ILE A 832 -13.85 -12.58 16.89
CA ILE A 832 -14.58 -11.94 17.99
C ILE A 832 -13.93 -12.38 19.29
N PHE A 833 -13.67 -11.44 20.18
CA PHE A 833 -13.13 -11.69 21.51
C PHE A 833 -14.02 -11.05 22.56
N ASP A 834 -14.22 -11.75 23.66
CA ASP A 834 -14.72 -11.19 24.92
C ASP A 834 -13.54 -10.89 25.83
N TYR A 835 -13.58 -9.73 26.45
CA TYR A 835 -12.63 -9.33 27.49
C TYR A 835 -13.40 -8.91 28.73
N ASP A 836 -13.01 -9.52 29.84
CA ASP A 836 -13.52 -9.25 31.17
C ASP A 836 -12.29 -9.15 32.08
N GLY A 837 -12.14 -8.04 32.81
CA GLY A 837 -10.99 -7.83 33.69
C GLY A 837 -11.01 -8.69 34.96
N ARG A 838 -12.19 -9.18 35.37
CA ARG A 838 -12.38 -10.00 36.59
C ARG A 838 -12.38 -11.49 36.28
N LYS A 839 -12.77 -11.86 35.07
CA LYS A 839 -12.84 -13.24 34.59
C LYS A 839 -11.67 -13.52 33.66
N HIS A 840 -11.09 -14.72 33.71
CA HIS A 840 -9.98 -15.12 32.83
C HIS A 840 -8.66 -14.35 33.02
N ASP A 841 -8.40 -13.86 34.23
CA ASP A 841 -7.11 -13.25 34.63
C ASP A 841 -6.69 -12.08 33.71
N GLY A 842 -7.67 -11.28 33.26
CA GLY A 842 -7.42 -10.16 32.36
C GLY A 842 -7.02 -10.57 30.93
N HIS A 843 -7.32 -11.79 30.50
CA HIS A 843 -7.09 -12.24 29.12
C HIS A 843 -8.36 -12.24 28.28
N ALA A 844 -8.23 -11.80 27.02
CA ALA A 844 -9.32 -11.84 26.05
C ALA A 844 -9.56 -13.27 25.54
N ILE A 845 -10.80 -13.74 25.60
CA ILE A 845 -11.22 -15.06 25.14
C ILE A 845 -11.87 -14.97 23.77
N ARG A 846 -11.45 -15.84 22.86
CA ARG A 846 -12.01 -15.91 21.52
C ARG A 846 -13.36 -16.62 21.51
N ILE A 847 -14.36 -15.97 20.93
CA ILE A 847 -15.68 -16.56 20.66
C ILE A 847 -15.66 -17.23 19.29
N ARG A 848 -16.10 -18.50 19.24
CA ARG A 848 -16.28 -19.22 17.98
C ARG A 848 -17.63 -18.85 17.36
N ALA A 849 -17.63 -17.86 16.47
CA ALA A 849 -18.82 -17.45 15.73
C ALA A 849 -18.57 -17.49 14.21
N LYS A 850 -19.53 -18.04 13.44
CA LYS A 850 -19.48 -18.07 11.97
C LYS A 850 -19.89 -16.73 11.34
N THR A 851 -20.67 -15.91 12.05
CA THR A 851 -21.15 -14.60 11.59
C THR A 851 -21.12 -13.58 12.73
N LEU A 852 -21.23 -12.29 12.41
CA LEU A 852 -21.41 -11.23 13.40
C LEU A 852 -22.86 -11.13 13.92
N LYS A 853 -23.81 -11.79 13.26
CA LYS A 853 -25.24 -11.72 13.61
C LYS A 853 -25.48 -12.43 14.95
N GLY A 854 -26.21 -11.78 15.86
CA GLY A 854 -26.45 -12.26 17.22
C GLY A 854 -25.23 -12.20 18.15
N LYS A 855 -24.07 -11.71 17.68
CA LYS A 855 -22.87 -11.47 18.52
C LYS A 855 -22.52 -10.01 18.65
N LEU A 856 -22.58 -9.27 17.53
CA LEU A 856 -22.24 -7.85 17.40
C LEU A 856 -23.21 -7.08 16.46
N THR A 857 -24.13 -7.76 15.77
CA THR A 857 -25.06 -7.15 14.82
C THR A 857 -26.43 -7.81 14.90
N GLY A 858 -27.49 -7.08 14.56
CA GLY A 858 -28.88 -7.51 14.78
C GLY A 858 -29.52 -6.79 15.96
N MET A 859 -30.67 -7.27 16.43
CA MET A 859 -31.38 -6.66 17.56
C MET A 859 -30.58 -6.82 18.86
N SER A 860 -30.53 -5.78 19.68
CA SER A 860 -29.74 -5.73 20.90
C SER A 860 -30.12 -6.82 21.90
N HIS A 861 -31.41 -7.14 22.05
CA HIS A 861 -31.88 -8.25 22.91
C HIS A 861 -31.46 -9.63 22.41
N SER A 862 -31.19 -9.77 21.10
CA SER A 862 -30.79 -11.03 20.47
C SER A 862 -29.28 -11.28 20.53
N LEU A 863 -28.54 -10.39 21.19
CA LEU A 863 -27.11 -10.53 21.39
C LEU A 863 -26.83 -11.57 22.46
N ASP A 864 -25.89 -12.48 22.17
CA ASP A 864 -25.41 -13.50 23.10
C ASP A 864 -24.55 -12.88 24.21
N LEU A 865 -25.18 -12.37 25.27
CA LEU A 865 -24.55 -11.71 26.40
C LEU A 865 -24.60 -12.58 27.66
N PRO A 866 -23.61 -12.47 28.56
CA PRO A 866 -23.73 -13.06 29.88
C PRO A 866 -24.97 -12.52 30.61
N PRO A 867 -25.60 -13.32 31.50
CA PRO A 867 -26.70 -12.86 32.33
C PRO A 867 -26.32 -11.57 33.08
N ASP A 868 -27.29 -10.67 33.25
CA ASP A 868 -27.16 -9.39 33.97
C ASP A 868 -26.31 -8.32 33.30
N TYR A 869 -25.81 -8.56 32.08
CA TYR A 869 -25.13 -7.53 31.27
C TYR A 869 -26.06 -6.94 30.22
N ARG A 870 -26.01 -5.61 30.12
CA ARG A 870 -26.69 -4.83 29.08
C ARG A 870 -25.69 -4.12 28.18
N LEU A 871 -26.13 -3.77 26.98
CA LEU A 871 -25.37 -2.91 26.07
C LEU A 871 -25.22 -1.52 26.68
N HIS A 872 -23.98 -1.02 26.72
CA HIS A 872 -23.65 0.31 27.22
C HIS A 872 -23.12 1.22 26.11
N ALA A 873 -22.29 0.68 25.21
CA ALA A 873 -21.77 1.45 24.09
C ALA A 873 -21.44 0.60 22.86
N LEU A 874 -21.47 1.25 21.70
CA LEU A 874 -21.06 0.75 20.41
C LEU A 874 -19.87 1.54 19.91
N VAL A 875 -18.87 0.84 19.40
CA VAL A 875 -17.65 1.43 18.86
C VAL A 875 -17.54 1.03 17.40
N TYR A 876 -17.52 2.02 16.52
CA TYR A 876 -17.28 1.87 15.09
C TYR A 876 -15.95 2.51 14.71
N HIS A 877 -15.29 1.97 13.69
CA HIS A 877 -14.10 2.58 13.11
C HIS A 877 -14.37 3.01 11.67
N LEU A 878 -13.78 4.13 11.28
CA LEU A 878 -13.86 4.66 9.92
C LEU A 878 -12.88 3.88 9.02
N ASP A 879 -13.42 3.14 8.05
CA ASP A 879 -12.64 2.43 7.03
C ASP A 879 -11.76 3.45 6.30
N GLY A 880 -10.43 3.24 6.32
CA GLY A 880 -9.47 4.18 5.71
C GLY A 880 -8.97 5.29 6.64
N GLY A 881 -9.46 5.38 7.88
CA GLY A 881 -8.93 6.27 8.92
C GLY A 881 -8.89 7.75 8.51
N ALA A 882 -7.77 8.42 8.76
CA ALA A 882 -7.60 9.85 8.49
C ALA A 882 -7.80 10.22 7.01
N ASP A 883 -7.48 9.32 6.06
CA ASP A 883 -7.76 9.57 4.64
C ASP A 883 -9.26 9.67 4.36
N ALA A 884 -10.05 8.80 4.99
CA ALA A 884 -11.51 8.81 4.83
C ALA A 884 -12.14 10.02 5.53
N GLN A 885 -11.62 10.39 6.70
CA GLN A 885 -12.02 11.61 7.43
C GLN A 885 -11.74 12.87 6.59
N ARG A 886 -10.56 12.98 5.96
CA ARG A 886 -10.23 14.08 5.03
C ARG A 886 -11.15 14.09 3.82
N LYS A 887 -11.39 12.93 3.20
CA LYS A 887 -12.32 12.82 2.07
C LYS A 887 -13.73 13.26 2.42
N PHE A 888 -14.22 12.90 3.61
CA PHE A 888 -15.50 13.39 4.12
C PHE A 888 -15.47 14.92 4.23
N THR A 889 -14.45 15.46 4.90
CA THR A 889 -14.29 16.90 5.14
C THR A 889 -14.16 17.70 3.84
N THR A 890 -13.50 17.15 2.81
CA THR A 890 -13.38 17.79 1.47
C THR A 890 -14.68 17.67 0.65
N ALA A 891 -15.47 16.62 0.86
CA ALA A 891 -16.71 16.41 0.13
C ALA A 891 -17.89 17.23 0.69
N ARG A 892 -17.82 17.59 1.98
CA ARG A 892 -18.81 18.38 2.68
C ARG A 892 -18.53 19.87 2.52
#